data_AF-A0A932H879-F1
#
_entry.id   AF-A0A932H879-F1
#
_cell.length_a   1.000
_cell.length_b   1.000
_cell.length_c   1.000
_cell.angle_alpha   90.00
_cell.angle_beta   90.00
_cell.angle_gamma   90.00
#
_symmetry.space_group_name_H-M   'P 1'
#
loop_
_entity.id
_entity.type
_entity.pdbx_description
1 polymer ?
#
loop_
_entity_poly.entity_id
_entity_poly.type
_entity_poly.pdbx_seq_one_letter_code
_entity_poly.pdbx_strand_id
1 'polypeptide(L)'
;MATVLAGNGAAAWGFRLSRVQCYPYYPITPSTSCSQQISRWVSDGEIEAVTINAESEHSAASQIIAAGKSVRAGTATSSKGLLYMIEVLENAAGGGIPCGLFIGNRATGAPINIWADNTDAYAMRDSGLIQIFAADGQETLDSIIQGYRVAEDLRVRLPFAVNLRGFTGTHAYEGVEIPKQDDVDRYLPSFLPLAPLFAPDKPVTYGAMLSAYPYRRHKRNQMATLTNASEIVLKAGRDFAERFGRSYGLFEWIGDEKAKLVVALLGESSCAGEVATRYLQGKEGIPGVALLKIRLFSPFPAKEIAQALHKAGTKALIVFDEGMQHGGVLPPLAQRITTAIHLHLGGQGPKVASVIGGLGGSEVRQEHFQLMFNLADNIAEGKPYRPEPYWLDVEEDPIFVENKEQVSPKLWRKWGEIWKKQQRKEKYCSPIPPDTHEIHIYGRAGQGAITSAVGFTGAGIESGFQLLTVPTFGSERRGAIITTDTLINFHKERKIRSFTRAWDVVILYDDTILYSPEHQVLDGLKEGGALLVNTSNLSVKKIREVLKAGEGRVKIFTVPAGEISQRLGLKHINMPMLGALHKVYDKVPFKTAVSYYEKHVPKPREASLEAVRQGFAETTDQETKRAKKESRLAVSRDFLDWRPEDHSQDSWPSALEEVQL
;
A
#
# COMPACT_ATOMS: atom_id res chain seq x y z
N MET A 1 -4.76 10.94 19.63
CA MET A 1 -4.12 9.61 19.49
C MET A 1 -4.41 9.10 18.10
N ALA A 2 -3.43 8.45 17.47
CA ALA A 2 -3.62 7.82 16.17
C ALA A 2 -4.51 6.57 16.30
N THR A 3 -5.33 6.33 15.28
CA THR A 3 -6.18 5.14 15.15
C THR A 3 -5.53 4.20 14.15
N VAL A 4 -5.51 2.90 14.43
CA VAL A 4 -4.98 1.91 13.48
C VAL A 4 -5.97 1.68 12.36
N LEU A 5 -5.59 2.05 11.15
CA LEU A 5 -6.44 1.95 9.97
C LEU A 5 -5.63 1.38 8.80
N ALA A 6 -6.30 0.60 7.96
CA ALA A 6 -5.81 0.32 6.62
C ALA A 6 -6.00 1.55 5.72
N GLY A 7 -5.22 1.68 4.65
CA GLY A 7 -5.35 2.78 3.67
C GLY A 7 -6.77 2.96 3.13
N ASN A 8 -7.49 1.87 2.83
CA ASN A 8 -8.92 1.90 2.48
C ASN A 8 -9.81 2.53 3.56
N GLY A 9 -9.54 2.22 4.84
CA GLY A 9 -10.26 2.79 5.97
C GLY A 9 -9.96 4.28 6.14
N ALA A 10 -8.71 4.68 5.92
CA ALA A 10 -8.31 6.08 5.93
C ALA A 10 -9.00 6.88 4.79
N ALA A 11 -9.13 6.28 3.60
CA ALA A 11 -9.89 6.86 2.50
C ALA A 11 -11.38 7.04 2.86
N ALA A 12 -12.01 6.03 3.46
CA ALA A 12 -13.39 6.11 3.94
C ALA A 12 -13.58 7.23 4.97
N TRP A 13 -12.63 7.40 5.90
CA TRP A 13 -12.60 8.53 6.83
C TRP A 13 -12.49 9.88 6.13
N GLY A 14 -11.66 9.99 5.09
CA GLY A 14 -11.55 11.20 4.27
C GLY A 14 -12.90 11.61 3.66
N PHE A 15 -13.66 10.66 3.10
CA PHE A 15 -15.01 10.92 2.58
C PHE A 15 -16.01 11.28 3.69
N ARG A 16 -15.98 10.57 4.81
CA ARG A 16 -16.84 10.84 5.98
C ARG A 16 -16.63 12.26 6.51
N LEU A 17 -15.38 12.64 6.77
CA LEU A 17 -15.02 13.95 7.29
C LEU A 17 -15.33 15.08 6.31
N SER A 18 -15.28 14.80 5.01
CA SER A 18 -15.65 15.76 3.96
C SER A 18 -17.17 15.97 3.82
N ARG A 19 -18.00 15.25 4.59
CA ARG A 19 -19.47 15.26 4.49
C ARG A 19 -19.98 14.90 3.09
N VAL A 20 -19.47 13.81 2.53
CA VAL A 20 -20.07 13.23 1.32
C VAL A 20 -21.50 12.80 1.61
N GLN A 21 -22.44 13.20 0.75
CA GLN A 21 -23.87 12.94 0.91
C GLN A 21 -24.39 11.88 -0.07
N CYS A 22 -23.68 11.62 -1.17
CA CYS A 22 -24.03 10.59 -2.13
C CYS A 22 -22.79 9.75 -2.47
N TYR A 23 -22.89 8.43 -2.27
CA TYR A 23 -21.80 7.48 -2.51
C TYR A 23 -22.26 6.27 -3.34
N PRO A 24 -22.40 6.43 -4.66
CA PRO A 24 -22.50 5.32 -5.61
C PRO A 24 -21.22 4.48 -5.63
N TYR A 25 -21.35 3.16 -5.71
CA TYR A 25 -20.19 2.28 -5.79
C TYR A 25 -20.49 0.99 -6.58
N TYR A 26 -19.40 0.36 -7.05
CA TYR A 26 -19.38 -1.02 -7.52
C TYR A 26 -18.13 -1.71 -6.95
N PRO A 27 -18.21 -2.96 -6.48
CA PRO A 27 -17.08 -3.61 -5.80
C PRO A 27 -15.98 -4.04 -6.77
N ILE A 28 -14.76 -3.53 -6.58
CA ILE A 28 -13.56 -3.95 -7.29
C ILE A 28 -12.33 -3.91 -6.39
N THR A 29 -11.59 -5.02 -6.32
CA THR A 29 -10.33 -5.12 -5.55
C THR A 29 -9.26 -4.20 -6.15
N PRO A 30 -8.44 -3.49 -5.35
CA PRO A 30 -8.40 -3.47 -3.88
C PRO A 30 -9.25 -2.40 -3.18
N SER A 31 -10.10 -1.64 -3.89
CA SER A 31 -10.86 -0.51 -3.32
C SER A 31 -12.17 -0.88 -2.62
N THR A 32 -12.67 -2.12 -2.77
CA THR A 32 -13.95 -2.58 -2.20
C THR A 32 -14.12 -2.26 -0.71
N SER A 33 -13.05 -2.40 0.09
CA SER A 33 -13.09 -2.21 1.54
C SER A 33 -13.46 -0.77 1.95
N CYS A 34 -13.10 0.24 1.14
CA CYS A 34 -13.49 1.63 1.37
C CYS A 34 -15.02 1.78 1.27
N SER A 35 -15.61 1.30 0.17
CA SER A 35 -17.05 1.35 -0.06
C SER A 35 -17.84 0.54 0.97
N GLN A 36 -17.33 -0.64 1.37
CA GLN A 36 -17.95 -1.44 2.43
C GLN A 36 -18.01 -0.69 3.77
N GLN A 37 -16.95 0.05 4.13
CA GLN A 37 -16.93 0.81 5.38
C GLN A 37 -17.95 1.96 5.36
N ILE A 38 -18.06 2.68 4.24
CA ILE A 38 -19.04 3.76 4.08
C ILE A 38 -20.46 3.22 4.14
N SER A 39 -20.78 2.12 3.44
CA SER A 39 -22.10 1.49 3.49
C SER A 39 -22.49 1.03 4.90
N ARG A 40 -21.54 0.53 5.69
CA ARG A 40 -21.79 0.20 7.11
C ARG A 40 -22.15 1.44 7.91
N TRP A 41 -21.36 2.51 7.81
CA TRP A 41 -21.65 3.74 8.53
C TRP A 41 -22.98 4.38 8.13
N VAL A 42 -23.39 4.30 6.85
CA VAL A 42 -24.74 4.74 6.44
C VAL A 42 -25.80 3.87 7.13
N SER A 43 -25.65 2.55 7.06
CA SER A 43 -26.59 1.60 7.65
C SER A 43 -26.74 1.76 9.17
N ASP A 44 -25.64 2.10 9.85
CA ASP A 44 -25.59 2.30 11.30
C ASP A 44 -26.03 3.72 11.71
N GLY A 45 -26.37 4.60 10.76
CA GLY A 45 -26.75 6.00 11.01
C GLY A 45 -25.60 6.90 11.45
N GLU A 46 -24.35 6.46 11.25
CA GLU A 46 -23.13 7.18 11.64
C GLU A 46 -22.72 8.30 10.66
N ILE A 47 -23.23 8.25 9.44
CA ILE A 47 -23.07 9.29 8.40
C ILE A 47 -24.41 9.56 7.71
N GLU A 48 -24.70 10.84 7.47
CA GLU A 48 -25.89 11.28 6.73
C GLU A 48 -25.59 11.29 5.22
N ALA A 49 -25.61 10.10 4.61
CA ALA A 49 -25.33 9.91 3.20
C ALA A 49 -26.22 8.81 2.61
N VAL A 50 -26.36 8.80 1.28
CA VAL A 50 -27.01 7.72 0.53
C VAL A 50 -25.94 6.91 -0.20
N THR A 51 -25.91 5.60 0.04
CA THR A 51 -25.11 4.66 -0.74
C THR A 51 -25.95 3.98 -1.81
N ILE A 52 -25.42 3.89 -3.02
CA ILE A 52 -26.08 3.22 -4.15
C ILE A 52 -25.15 2.13 -4.67
N ASN A 53 -25.55 0.87 -4.55
CA ASN A 53 -24.84 -0.21 -5.22
C ASN A 53 -25.28 -0.21 -6.69
N ALA A 54 -24.41 0.30 -7.56
CA ALA A 54 -24.67 0.34 -9.00
C ALA A 54 -24.50 -1.06 -9.61
N GLU A 55 -24.95 -1.23 -10.84
CA GLU A 55 -24.74 -2.45 -11.63
C GLU A 55 -23.34 -2.53 -12.25
N SER A 56 -22.64 -1.40 -12.36
CA SER A 56 -21.25 -1.32 -12.83
C SER A 56 -20.57 -0.01 -12.42
N GLU A 57 -19.24 0.07 -12.59
CA GLU A 57 -18.48 1.30 -12.41
C GLU A 57 -18.92 2.44 -13.33
N HIS A 58 -19.33 2.14 -14.58
CA HIS A 58 -19.86 3.16 -15.52
C HIS A 58 -21.09 3.87 -14.95
N SER A 59 -22.00 3.09 -14.36
CA SER A 59 -23.23 3.60 -13.77
C SER A 59 -22.99 4.30 -12.44
N ALA A 60 -22.04 3.81 -11.63
CA ALA A 60 -21.59 4.52 -10.44
C ALA A 60 -20.99 5.89 -10.80
N ALA A 61 -20.17 5.97 -11.86
CA ALA A 61 -19.61 7.22 -12.36
C ALA A 61 -20.73 8.19 -12.84
N SER A 62 -21.76 7.66 -13.50
CA SER A 62 -22.88 8.49 -13.99
C SER A 62 -23.67 9.09 -12.82
N GLN A 63 -23.87 8.31 -11.75
CA GLN A 63 -24.57 8.74 -10.54
C GLN A 63 -23.77 9.78 -9.74
N ILE A 64 -22.44 9.64 -9.62
CA ILE A 64 -21.62 10.66 -8.91
C ILE A 64 -21.63 12.01 -9.64
N ILE A 65 -21.66 12.01 -10.97
CA ILE A 65 -21.71 13.25 -11.76
C ILE A 65 -23.06 13.94 -11.60
N ALA A 66 -24.15 13.18 -11.59
CA ALA A 66 -25.47 13.73 -11.34
C ALA A 66 -25.54 14.35 -9.93
N ALA A 67 -25.09 13.61 -8.91
CA ALA A 67 -25.10 14.08 -7.52
C ALA A 67 -24.16 15.27 -7.29
N GLY A 68 -22.95 15.25 -7.87
CA GLY A 68 -21.91 16.29 -7.75
C GLY A 68 -22.31 17.69 -8.23
N LYS A 69 -23.42 17.81 -8.95
CA LYS A 69 -24.01 19.11 -9.33
C LYS A 69 -24.72 19.82 -8.17
N SER A 70 -25.17 19.06 -7.17
CA SER A 70 -26.02 19.57 -6.08
C SER A 70 -25.44 19.30 -4.68
N VAL A 71 -24.76 18.17 -4.50
CA VAL A 71 -24.20 17.74 -3.20
C VAL A 71 -22.80 17.14 -3.39
N ARG A 72 -22.05 16.97 -2.30
CA ARG A 72 -20.78 16.23 -2.37
C ARG A 72 -21.03 14.77 -2.69
N ALA A 73 -20.40 14.32 -3.77
CA ALA A 73 -20.42 12.94 -4.21
C ALA A 73 -19.01 12.34 -4.19
N GLY A 74 -18.93 11.05 -3.88
CA GLY A 74 -17.68 10.31 -3.83
C GLY A 74 -17.84 8.86 -4.29
N THR A 75 -16.75 8.23 -4.70
CA THR A 75 -16.72 6.78 -4.96
C THR A 75 -15.30 6.22 -4.77
N ALA A 76 -15.18 4.90 -4.76
CA ALA A 76 -13.89 4.21 -4.78
C ALA A 76 -13.88 3.13 -5.88
N THR A 77 -12.78 3.05 -6.63
CA THR A 77 -12.62 2.12 -7.76
C THR A 77 -11.14 1.75 -7.97
N SER A 78 -10.87 0.90 -8.96
CA SER A 78 -9.52 0.44 -9.33
C SER A 78 -9.51 -0.07 -10.78
N SER A 79 -8.35 -0.02 -11.47
CA SER A 79 -8.09 -0.83 -12.67
C SER A 79 -9.19 -0.77 -13.74
N LYS A 80 -9.70 -1.91 -14.18
CA LYS A 80 -10.76 -2.08 -15.17
C LYS A 80 -12.02 -1.28 -14.83
N GLY A 81 -12.34 -1.17 -13.55
CA GLY A 81 -13.45 -0.34 -13.09
C GLY A 81 -13.22 1.12 -13.42
N LEU A 82 -12.03 1.64 -13.12
CA LEU A 82 -11.64 3.00 -13.50
C LEU A 82 -11.66 3.20 -15.03
N LEU A 83 -11.13 2.24 -15.79
CA LEU A 83 -11.19 2.28 -17.26
C LEU A 83 -12.63 2.37 -17.79
N TYR A 84 -13.56 1.69 -17.12
CA TYR A 84 -14.97 1.72 -17.47
C TYR A 84 -15.67 3.04 -17.06
N MET A 85 -15.07 3.81 -16.13
CA MET A 85 -15.54 5.14 -15.76
C MET A 85 -15.02 6.27 -16.67
N ILE A 86 -13.97 6.06 -17.49
CA ILE A 86 -13.25 7.16 -18.15
C ILE A 86 -14.17 8.04 -19.01
N GLU A 87 -14.98 7.41 -19.86
CA GLU A 87 -15.93 8.13 -20.73
C GLU A 87 -16.86 9.05 -19.93
N VAL A 88 -17.34 8.56 -18.79
CA VAL A 88 -18.21 9.30 -17.90
C VAL A 88 -17.44 10.43 -17.20
N LEU A 89 -16.24 10.17 -16.70
CA LEU A 89 -15.43 11.14 -15.97
C LEU A 89 -14.91 12.29 -16.84
N GLU A 90 -14.71 12.08 -18.14
CA GLU A 90 -14.42 13.19 -19.07
C GLU A 90 -15.59 14.19 -19.15
N ASN A 91 -16.83 13.70 -19.06
CA ASN A 91 -18.01 14.55 -18.99
C ASN A 91 -18.08 15.31 -17.65
N ALA A 92 -17.58 14.74 -16.54
CA ALA A 92 -17.48 15.46 -15.26
C ALA A 92 -16.55 16.67 -15.37
N ALA A 93 -15.37 16.45 -15.94
CA ALA A 93 -14.37 17.50 -16.12
C ALA A 93 -14.85 18.57 -17.12
N GLY A 94 -15.52 18.19 -18.21
CA GLY A 94 -16.11 19.15 -19.15
C GLY A 94 -17.28 19.92 -18.53
N GLY A 95 -18.10 19.24 -17.71
CA GLY A 95 -19.25 19.83 -17.04
C GLY A 95 -18.91 20.77 -15.88
N GLY A 96 -17.65 20.85 -15.46
CA GLY A 96 -17.24 21.63 -14.30
C GLY A 96 -17.79 21.06 -12.98
N ILE A 97 -17.80 19.74 -12.84
CA ILE A 97 -18.49 19.02 -11.76
C ILE A 97 -17.46 18.50 -10.76
N PRO A 98 -17.41 19.06 -9.53
CA PRO A 98 -16.54 18.54 -8.48
C PRO A 98 -17.12 17.26 -7.88
N CYS A 99 -16.41 16.15 -8.05
CA CYS A 99 -16.68 14.88 -7.37
C CYS A 99 -15.35 14.18 -7.04
N GLY A 100 -15.33 13.40 -5.95
CA GLY A 100 -14.13 12.76 -5.43
C GLY A 100 -14.04 11.28 -5.78
N LEU A 101 -12.85 10.83 -6.18
CA LEU A 101 -12.54 9.43 -6.39
C LEU A 101 -11.39 9.00 -5.49
N PHE A 102 -11.54 7.85 -4.85
CA PHE A 102 -10.41 7.12 -4.28
C PHE A 102 -10.03 5.96 -5.21
N ILE A 103 -8.77 5.91 -5.62
CA ILE A 103 -8.26 4.92 -6.56
C ILE A 103 -7.18 4.10 -5.86
N GLY A 104 -7.51 2.86 -5.53
CA GLY A 104 -6.52 1.84 -5.18
C GLY A 104 -5.85 1.34 -6.46
N ASN A 105 -4.69 1.91 -6.82
CA ASN A 105 -4.06 1.68 -8.11
C ASN A 105 -3.72 0.21 -8.34
N ARG A 106 -4.09 -0.29 -9.52
CA ARG A 106 -4.00 -1.70 -9.89
C ARG A 106 -3.81 -1.88 -11.39
N ALA A 107 -3.03 -2.89 -11.75
CA ALA A 107 -2.80 -3.35 -13.11
C ALA A 107 -4.09 -3.50 -13.93
N THR A 108 -4.10 -2.96 -15.15
CA THR A 108 -5.30 -2.91 -16.02
C THR A 108 -5.43 -4.09 -16.98
N GLY A 109 -4.31 -4.52 -17.58
CA GLY A 109 -4.24 -5.41 -18.75
C GLY A 109 -4.22 -6.91 -18.47
N ALA A 110 -3.85 -7.66 -19.52
CA ALA A 110 -3.59 -9.10 -19.49
C ALA A 110 -2.07 -9.38 -19.39
N PRO A 111 -1.63 -10.44 -18.69
CA PRO A 111 -2.44 -11.37 -17.89
C PRO A 111 -3.13 -10.66 -16.73
N ILE A 112 -4.25 -11.21 -16.25
CA ILE A 112 -4.99 -10.57 -15.15
C ILE A 112 -4.07 -10.44 -13.93
N ASN A 113 -4.01 -9.24 -13.37
CA ASN A 113 -3.24 -8.98 -12.18
C ASN A 113 -4.08 -8.09 -11.24
N ILE A 114 -4.26 -8.55 -10.00
CA ILE A 114 -5.00 -7.81 -8.98
C ILE A 114 -4.12 -6.81 -8.25
N TRP A 115 -2.80 -6.98 -8.33
CA TRP A 115 -1.81 -6.22 -7.62
C TRP A 115 -1.51 -4.86 -8.26
N ALA A 116 -0.70 -4.07 -7.55
CA ALA A 116 -0.53 -2.66 -7.82
C ALA A 116 0.38 -2.36 -9.02
N ASP A 117 -0.04 -1.39 -9.81
CA ASP A 117 0.77 -0.48 -10.60
C ASP A 117 -0.09 0.76 -10.90
N ASN A 118 0.48 1.81 -11.49
CA ASN A 118 -0.17 3.08 -11.81
C ASN A 118 -0.77 3.11 -13.23
N THR A 119 -0.90 1.97 -13.92
CA THR A 119 -1.39 1.96 -15.31
C THR A 119 -2.83 2.47 -15.43
N ASP A 120 -3.65 2.25 -14.41
CA ASP A 120 -5.02 2.77 -14.35
C ASP A 120 -5.07 4.30 -14.20
N ALA A 121 -4.31 4.87 -13.27
CA ALA A 121 -4.18 6.33 -13.11
C ALA A 121 -3.64 6.99 -14.39
N TYR A 122 -2.66 6.35 -15.04
CA TYR A 122 -2.09 6.84 -16.28
C TYR A 122 -3.07 6.81 -17.45
N ALA A 123 -4.05 5.89 -17.47
CA ALA A 123 -5.11 5.89 -18.48
C ALA A 123 -6.01 7.14 -18.38
N MET A 124 -6.10 7.77 -17.21
CA MET A 124 -6.92 8.96 -16.97
C MET A 124 -6.17 10.29 -17.10
N ARG A 125 -4.89 10.27 -17.45
CA ARG A 125 -4.01 11.45 -17.39
C ARG A 125 -4.45 12.63 -18.26
N ASP A 126 -5.26 12.36 -19.29
CA ASP A 126 -5.72 13.34 -20.28
C ASP A 126 -7.21 13.71 -20.11
N SER A 127 -7.89 13.14 -19.10
CA SER A 127 -9.34 13.30 -18.87
C SER A 127 -9.77 14.66 -18.30
N GLY A 128 -8.82 15.50 -17.87
CA GLY A 128 -9.11 16.75 -17.14
C GLY A 128 -9.33 16.57 -15.63
N LEU A 129 -9.06 15.37 -15.11
CA LEU A 129 -9.11 15.03 -13.69
C LEU A 129 -7.89 15.59 -12.93
N ILE A 130 -8.12 16.12 -11.74
CA ILE A 130 -7.03 16.44 -10.80
C ILE A 130 -6.54 15.12 -10.19
N GLN A 131 -5.26 14.81 -10.32
CA GLN A 131 -4.70 13.55 -9.80
C GLN A 131 -3.67 13.82 -8.71
N ILE A 132 -3.98 13.36 -7.50
CA ILE A 132 -3.14 13.46 -6.31
C ILE A 132 -2.67 12.05 -5.95
N PHE A 133 -1.37 11.84 -5.77
CA PHE A 133 -0.78 10.58 -5.31
C PHE A 133 -0.41 10.68 -3.84
N ALA A 134 -0.91 9.74 -3.04
CA ALA A 134 -0.61 9.62 -1.62
C ALA A 134 0.40 8.50 -1.37
N ALA A 135 1.25 8.69 -0.36
CA ALA A 135 2.24 7.69 0.03
C ALA A 135 1.78 6.72 1.13
N ASP A 136 0.83 7.13 1.98
CA ASP A 136 0.37 6.32 3.10
C ASP A 136 -1.13 6.57 3.40
N GLY A 137 -1.67 5.90 4.42
CA GLY A 137 -3.05 6.10 4.86
C GLY A 137 -3.33 7.52 5.36
N GLN A 138 -2.37 8.16 6.03
CA GLN A 138 -2.52 9.53 6.54
C GLN A 138 -2.67 10.53 5.40
N GLU A 139 -1.76 10.48 4.43
CA GLU A 139 -1.80 11.32 3.24
C GLU A 139 -3.05 11.07 2.41
N THR A 140 -3.57 9.83 2.40
CA THR A 140 -4.81 9.49 1.71
C THR A 140 -6.01 10.20 2.33
N LEU A 141 -6.18 10.12 3.65
CA LEU A 141 -7.24 10.82 4.38
C LEU A 141 -7.16 12.33 4.14
N ASP A 142 -5.98 12.91 4.38
CA ASP A 142 -5.76 14.35 4.29
C ASP A 142 -5.90 14.85 2.83
N SER A 143 -5.53 14.03 1.84
CA SER A 143 -5.65 14.37 0.42
C SER A 143 -7.07 14.31 -0.11
N ILE A 144 -7.97 13.48 0.46
CA ILE A 144 -9.38 13.51 0.09
C ILE A 144 -10.02 14.82 0.56
N ILE A 145 -9.73 15.24 1.80
CA ILE A 145 -10.21 16.51 2.36
C ILE A 145 -9.67 17.71 1.55
N GLN A 146 -8.36 17.72 1.25
CA GLN A 146 -7.76 18.73 0.38
C GLN A 146 -8.32 18.68 -1.05
N GLY A 147 -8.60 17.48 -1.56
CA GLY A 147 -9.16 17.27 -2.88
C GLY A 147 -10.50 17.97 -3.06
N TYR A 148 -11.44 17.79 -2.13
CA TYR A 148 -12.70 18.54 -2.14
C TYR A 148 -12.47 20.05 -2.01
N ARG A 149 -11.56 20.49 -1.13
CA ARG A 149 -11.24 21.91 -0.96
C ARG A 149 -10.76 22.57 -2.25
N VAL A 150 -9.93 21.86 -3.03
CA VAL A 150 -9.40 22.33 -4.31
C VAL A 150 -10.46 22.23 -5.42
N ALA A 151 -11.11 21.07 -5.53
CA ALA A 151 -12.10 20.79 -6.56
C ALA A 151 -13.31 21.71 -6.50
N GLU A 152 -13.75 22.08 -5.30
CA GLU A 152 -14.93 22.92 -5.08
C GLU A 152 -14.67 24.43 -5.25
N ASP A 153 -13.40 24.86 -5.28
CA ASP A 153 -13.05 26.27 -5.51
C ASP A 153 -13.64 26.74 -6.85
N LEU A 154 -14.27 27.91 -6.83
CA LEU A 154 -14.98 28.46 -7.99
C LEU A 154 -14.08 28.70 -9.21
N ARG A 155 -12.76 28.81 -9.01
CA ARG A 155 -11.76 28.95 -10.08
C ARG A 155 -11.36 27.62 -10.72
N VAL A 156 -11.73 26.50 -10.09
CA VAL A 156 -11.34 25.13 -10.48
C VAL A 156 -12.56 24.35 -10.94
N ARG A 157 -13.48 23.96 -10.02
CA ARG A 157 -14.69 23.19 -10.32
C ARG A 157 -14.42 21.96 -11.20
N LEU A 158 -13.50 21.08 -10.78
CA LEU A 158 -13.13 19.88 -11.53
C LEU A 158 -13.24 18.63 -10.63
N PRO A 159 -13.44 17.44 -11.21
CA PRO A 159 -13.33 16.20 -10.45
C PRO A 159 -11.88 15.98 -10.00
N PHE A 160 -11.69 15.21 -8.92
CA PHE A 160 -10.37 14.84 -8.43
C PHE A 160 -10.29 13.35 -8.07
N ALA A 161 -9.09 12.80 -8.14
CA ALA A 161 -8.76 11.46 -7.67
C ALA A 161 -7.57 11.49 -6.72
N VAL A 162 -7.70 10.72 -5.64
CA VAL A 162 -6.59 10.37 -4.73
C VAL A 162 -6.18 8.94 -5.04
N ASN A 163 -4.93 8.80 -5.48
CA ASN A 163 -4.29 7.56 -5.91
C ASN A 163 -3.45 7.01 -4.75
N LEU A 164 -3.68 5.76 -4.39
CA LEU A 164 -2.88 5.02 -3.41
C LEU A 164 -2.54 3.64 -3.97
N ARG A 165 -1.29 3.21 -3.81
CA ARG A 165 -0.81 1.90 -4.29
C ARG A 165 -1.66 0.76 -3.73
N GLY A 166 -2.16 -0.12 -4.59
CA GLY A 166 -2.92 -1.30 -4.20
C GLY A 166 -2.15 -2.22 -3.24
N PHE A 167 -2.86 -2.84 -2.29
CA PHE A 167 -2.32 -3.73 -1.26
C PHE A 167 -1.34 -3.08 -0.28
N THR A 168 -0.08 -2.84 -0.67
CA THR A 168 0.93 -2.26 0.23
C THR A 168 0.57 -0.86 0.70
N GLY A 169 -0.22 -0.11 -0.06
CA GLY A 169 -0.88 1.11 0.40
C GLY A 169 -2.26 0.84 1.00
N THR A 170 -3.17 0.26 0.21
CA THR A 170 -4.60 0.20 0.57
C THR A 170 -4.98 -0.78 1.69
N HIS A 171 -4.16 -1.80 1.96
CA HIS A 171 -4.42 -2.87 2.95
C HIS A 171 -3.44 -2.88 4.12
N ALA A 172 -2.40 -2.06 4.06
CA ALA A 172 -1.44 -1.90 5.14
C ALA A 172 -2.04 -1.10 6.30
N TYR A 173 -1.91 -1.63 7.51
CA TYR A 173 -2.42 -1.04 8.74
C TYR A 173 -1.32 -0.24 9.43
N GLU A 174 -1.63 1.01 9.73
CA GLU A 174 -0.72 1.94 10.40
C GLU A 174 -1.51 2.95 11.25
N GLY A 175 -0.80 3.74 12.05
CA GLY A 175 -1.39 4.83 12.82
C GLY A 175 -1.79 6.01 11.94
N VAL A 176 -3.08 6.35 11.94
CA VAL A 176 -3.64 7.52 11.24
C VAL A 176 -4.25 8.47 12.26
N GLU A 177 -3.84 9.74 12.21
CA GLU A 177 -4.41 10.85 12.95
C GLU A 177 -5.68 11.35 12.27
N ILE A 178 -6.82 10.96 12.83
CA ILE A 178 -8.13 11.41 12.36
C ILE A 178 -8.41 12.81 12.95
N PRO A 179 -8.55 13.87 12.14
CA PRO A 179 -8.89 15.19 12.64
C PRO A 179 -10.32 15.24 13.18
N LYS A 180 -10.60 16.21 14.07
CA LYS A 180 -11.96 16.44 14.56
C LYS A 180 -12.85 16.99 13.45
N GLN A 181 -14.12 16.59 13.42
CA GLN A 181 -15.09 17.06 12.42
C GLN A 181 -15.18 18.59 12.37
N ASP A 182 -15.26 19.27 13.52
CA ASP A 182 -15.32 20.75 13.59
C ASP A 182 -14.08 21.44 12.98
N ASP A 183 -12.92 20.79 13.03
CA ASP A 183 -11.71 21.32 12.41
C ASP A 183 -11.78 21.19 10.89
N VAL A 184 -12.29 20.05 10.39
CA VAL A 184 -12.54 19.82 8.97
C VAL A 184 -13.63 20.75 8.44
N ASP A 185 -14.74 20.95 9.15
CA ASP A 185 -15.85 21.81 8.71
C ASP A 185 -15.42 23.29 8.56
N ARG A 186 -14.47 23.76 9.39
CA ARG A 186 -13.90 25.11 9.25
C ARG A 186 -12.89 25.21 8.12
N TYR A 187 -12.20 24.13 7.78
CA TYR A 187 -11.26 24.07 6.65
C TYR A 187 -11.99 23.91 5.29
N LEU A 188 -13.00 23.05 5.27
CA LEU A 188 -13.84 22.69 4.13
C LEU A 188 -15.31 23.07 4.45
N PRO A 189 -15.70 24.34 4.21
CA PRO A 189 -17.06 24.81 4.46
C PRO A 189 -18.07 24.07 3.57
N SER A 190 -19.37 24.15 3.86
CA SER A 190 -20.42 23.45 3.09
C SER A 190 -20.33 23.70 1.58
N PHE A 191 -20.65 22.65 0.80
CA PHE A 191 -20.61 22.71 -0.65
C PHE A 191 -21.54 23.78 -1.21
N LEU A 192 -21.02 24.59 -2.13
CA LEU A 192 -21.78 25.59 -2.86
C LEU A 192 -22.11 25.08 -4.27
N PRO A 193 -23.34 24.63 -4.56
CA PRO A 193 -23.74 24.28 -5.92
C PRO A 193 -23.89 25.56 -6.76
N LEU A 194 -23.27 25.61 -7.94
CA LEU A 194 -23.37 26.76 -8.84
C LEU A 194 -24.68 26.76 -9.64
N ALA A 195 -25.12 25.59 -10.07
CA ALA A 195 -26.29 25.39 -10.91
C ALA A 195 -26.93 24.03 -10.56
N PRO A 196 -27.57 23.93 -9.38
CA PRO A 196 -28.12 22.65 -8.91
C PRO A 196 -29.17 22.10 -9.87
N LEU A 197 -29.22 20.77 -10.01
CA LEU A 197 -30.15 20.10 -10.93
C LEU A 197 -31.64 20.36 -10.60
N PHE A 198 -31.96 20.50 -9.31
CA PHE A 198 -33.33 20.64 -8.82
C PHE A 198 -33.63 22.08 -8.38
N ALA A 199 -33.47 23.03 -9.30
CA ALA A 199 -33.87 24.43 -9.13
C ALA A 199 -34.99 24.77 -10.13
N PRO A 200 -36.27 24.51 -9.79
CA PRO A 200 -37.39 24.75 -10.71
C PRO A 200 -37.57 26.23 -11.09
N ASP A 201 -37.11 27.14 -10.25
CA ASP A 201 -37.11 28.59 -10.47
C ASP A 201 -35.96 29.06 -11.37
N LYS A 202 -34.89 28.26 -11.52
CA LYS A 202 -33.71 28.56 -12.34
C LYS A 202 -33.22 27.31 -13.09
N PRO A 203 -34.00 26.80 -14.06
CA PRO A 203 -33.63 25.58 -14.79
C PRO A 203 -32.36 25.80 -15.61
N VAL A 204 -31.52 24.77 -15.66
CA VAL A 204 -30.24 24.76 -16.38
C VAL A 204 -30.11 23.51 -17.24
N THR A 205 -29.44 23.63 -18.37
CA THR A 205 -29.10 22.50 -19.24
C THR A 205 -27.63 22.13 -19.07
N TYR A 206 -27.37 20.87 -18.78
CA TYR A 206 -26.02 20.29 -18.75
C TYR A 206 -25.80 19.39 -19.96
N GLY A 207 -24.57 19.36 -20.49
CA GLY A 207 -24.20 18.41 -21.55
C GLY A 207 -24.82 18.71 -22.92
N ALA A 208 -25.14 19.97 -23.21
CA ALA A 208 -25.67 20.35 -24.52
C ALA A 208 -24.64 20.08 -25.63
N MET A 209 -25.12 19.63 -26.80
CA MET A 209 -24.30 19.46 -27.99
C MET A 209 -23.80 20.83 -28.47
N LEU A 210 -22.49 21.01 -28.59
CA LEU A 210 -21.87 22.24 -29.05
C LEU A 210 -21.39 22.11 -30.50
N SER A 211 -21.57 23.16 -31.30
CA SER A 211 -20.91 23.28 -32.60
C SER A 211 -19.40 23.57 -32.44
N ALA A 212 -18.63 23.48 -33.53
CA ALA A 212 -17.17 23.50 -33.47
C ALA A 212 -16.57 24.74 -32.77
N TYR A 213 -17.14 25.93 -32.97
CA TYR A 213 -16.63 27.17 -32.35
C TYR A 213 -16.79 27.20 -30.81
N PRO A 214 -18.02 27.07 -30.25
CA PRO A 214 -18.20 27.05 -28.80
C PRO A 214 -17.47 25.89 -28.13
N TYR A 215 -17.35 24.73 -28.79
CA TYR A 215 -16.59 23.59 -28.25
C TYR A 215 -15.11 23.92 -28.00
N ARG A 216 -14.42 24.56 -28.97
CA ARG A 216 -13.01 24.97 -28.80
C ARG A 216 -12.83 25.95 -27.64
N ARG A 217 -13.74 26.92 -27.49
CA ARG A 217 -13.72 27.88 -26.37
C ARG A 217 -13.93 27.16 -25.04
N HIS A 218 -14.85 26.20 -24.99
CA HIS A 218 -15.12 25.39 -23.81
C HIS A 218 -13.88 24.58 -23.38
N LYS A 219 -13.22 23.87 -24.32
CA LYS A 219 -11.99 23.13 -24.03
C LYS A 219 -10.83 24.02 -23.58
N ARG A 220 -10.66 25.21 -24.16
CA ARG A 220 -9.68 26.20 -23.68
C ARG A 220 -9.96 26.61 -22.23
N ASN A 221 -11.23 26.84 -21.88
CA ASN A 221 -11.61 27.18 -20.52
C ASN A 221 -11.36 26.00 -19.55
N GLN A 222 -11.65 24.76 -19.96
CA GLN A 222 -11.35 23.56 -19.18
C GLN A 222 -9.84 23.41 -18.89
N MET A 223 -8.98 23.71 -19.87
CA MET A 223 -7.53 23.72 -19.65
C MET A 223 -7.10 24.82 -18.67
N ALA A 224 -7.71 26.00 -18.75
CA ALA A 224 -7.43 27.11 -17.84
C ALA A 224 -7.85 26.78 -16.39
N THR A 225 -9.02 26.17 -16.18
CA THR A 225 -9.47 25.76 -14.83
C THR A 225 -8.57 24.68 -14.23
N LEU A 226 -8.11 23.71 -15.03
CA LEU A 226 -7.16 22.71 -14.58
C LEU A 226 -5.82 23.34 -14.20
N THR A 227 -5.34 24.33 -14.97
CA THR A 227 -4.11 25.07 -14.66
C THR A 227 -4.23 25.85 -13.35
N ASN A 228 -5.38 26.48 -13.10
CA ASN A 228 -5.62 27.21 -11.86
C ASN A 228 -5.52 26.31 -10.61
N ALA A 229 -5.80 25.01 -10.75
CA ALA A 229 -5.79 24.08 -9.62
C ALA A 229 -4.45 24.04 -8.88
N SER A 230 -3.31 24.22 -9.57
CA SER A 230 -1.97 24.21 -8.92
C SER A 230 -1.84 25.27 -7.83
N GLU A 231 -2.30 26.50 -8.08
CA GLU A 231 -2.26 27.58 -7.09
C GLU A 231 -3.17 27.26 -5.89
N ILE A 232 -4.33 26.67 -6.17
CA ILE A 232 -5.31 26.30 -5.15
C ILE A 232 -4.79 25.14 -4.30
N VAL A 233 -4.10 24.16 -4.89
CA VAL A 233 -3.42 23.07 -4.16
C VAL A 233 -2.40 23.64 -3.17
N LEU A 234 -1.56 24.58 -3.61
CA LEU A 234 -0.58 25.23 -2.73
C LEU A 234 -1.25 26.02 -1.59
N LYS A 235 -2.35 26.72 -1.86
CA LYS A 235 -3.11 27.42 -0.83
C LYS A 235 -3.75 26.43 0.15
N ALA A 236 -4.43 25.42 -0.36
CA ALA A 236 -5.06 24.37 0.44
C ALA A 236 -4.05 23.69 1.37
N GLY A 237 -2.85 23.38 0.86
CA GLY A 237 -1.77 22.81 1.66
C GLY A 237 -1.27 23.71 2.80
N ARG A 238 -1.15 25.03 2.56
CA ARG A 238 -0.79 26.00 3.63
C ARG A 238 -1.89 26.12 4.69
N ASP A 239 -3.13 26.29 4.25
CA ASP A 239 -4.30 26.36 5.14
C ASP A 239 -4.41 25.06 5.98
N PHE A 240 -4.07 23.91 5.38
CA PHE A 240 -4.05 22.61 6.07
C PHE A 240 -2.93 22.54 7.11
N ALA A 241 -1.73 23.03 6.78
CA ALA A 241 -0.61 23.09 7.72
C ALA A 241 -0.93 23.97 8.95
N GLU A 242 -1.52 25.13 8.73
CA GLU A 242 -1.92 26.05 9.80
C GLU A 242 -2.95 25.42 10.76
N ARG A 243 -3.88 24.61 10.23
CA ARG A 243 -4.96 24.03 11.02
C ARG A 243 -4.64 22.67 11.65
N PHE A 244 -3.92 21.81 10.93
CA PHE A 244 -3.71 20.41 11.30
C PHE A 244 -2.24 20.07 11.57
N GLY A 245 -1.31 21.00 11.34
CA GLY A 245 0.13 20.82 11.59
C GLY A 245 0.86 19.99 10.52
N ARG A 246 0.18 19.58 9.44
CA ARG A 246 0.75 18.77 8.35
C ARG A 246 0.76 19.57 7.05
N SER A 247 1.93 19.70 6.41
CA SER A 247 2.10 20.52 5.22
C SER A 247 2.17 19.67 3.95
N TYR A 248 1.68 20.25 2.86
CA TYR A 248 1.32 19.53 1.67
C TYR A 248 1.53 20.43 0.44
N GLY A 249 2.35 19.97 -0.50
CA GLY A 249 2.70 20.72 -1.71
C GLY A 249 2.33 20.01 -3.02
N LEU A 250 2.87 20.53 -4.12
CA LEU A 250 2.80 19.90 -5.45
C LEU A 250 3.70 18.66 -5.53
N PHE A 251 4.84 18.72 -4.84
CA PHE A 251 5.81 17.65 -4.64
C PHE A 251 6.58 17.94 -3.35
N GLU A 252 7.33 16.96 -2.88
CA GLU A 252 8.20 17.04 -1.73
C GLU A 252 9.65 16.77 -2.17
N TRP A 253 10.56 17.64 -1.75
CA TRP A 253 12.00 17.46 -1.95
C TRP A 253 12.60 16.91 -0.67
N ILE A 254 12.98 15.64 -0.69
CA ILE A 254 13.51 14.94 0.46
C ILE A 254 15.00 14.74 0.24
N GLY A 255 15.81 15.42 1.01
CA GLY A 255 17.25 15.29 0.95
C GLY A 255 17.98 16.61 0.76
N ASP A 256 19.10 16.58 0.04
CA ASP A 256 20.07 17.68 0.01
C ASP A 256 19.52 18.75 -0.92
N GLU A 257 19.42 19.98 -0.42
CA GLU A 257 18.94 21.12 -1.22
C GLU A 257 19.82 21.39 -2.44
N LYS A 258 21.10 20.97 -2.41
CA LYS A 258 22.07 21.10 -3.51
C LYS A 258 22.39 19.74 -4.15
N ALA A 259 21.44 18.81 -4.13
CA ALA A 259 21.63 17.46 -4.65
C ALA A 259 22.04 17.43 -6.14
N LYS A 260 23.10 16.66 -6.41
CA LYS A 260 23.61 16.37 -7.75
C LYS A 260 22.91 15.17 -8.38
N LEU A 261 22.43 14.26 -7.55
CA LEU A 261 21.79 13.01 -7.93
C LEU A 261 20.37 13.02 -7.37
N VAL A 262 19.38 12.92 -8.24
CA VAL A 262 17.98 12.93 -7.84
C VAL A 262 17.28 11.68 -8.36
N VAL A 263 16.41 11.09 -7.55
CA VAL A 263 15.43 10.09 -7.98
C VAL A 263 14.04 10.70 -7.86
N ALA A 264 13.22 10.64 -8.91
CA ALA A 264 11.84 11.15 -8.90
C ALA A 264 10.83 10.01 -9.08
N LEU A 265 9.72 10.06 -8.35
CA LEU A 265 8.67 9.04 -8.37
C LEU A 265 7.33 9.55 -7.82
N LEU A 266 6.31 8.71 -7.89
CA LEU A 266 4.96 8.94 -7.37
C LEU A 266 4.63 7.95 -6.24
N GLY A 267 3.74 8.34 -5.34
CA GLY A 267 2.99 7.41 -4.48
C GLY A 267 3.81 6.68 -3.41
N GLU A 268 3.30 5.52 -2.98
CA GLU A 268 3.73 4.80 -1.77
C GLU A 268 5.20 4.35 -1.80
N SER A 269 5.73 3.94 -2.96
CA SER A 269 7.14 3.53 -3.08
C SER A 269 8.13 4.65 -2.76
N SER A 270 7.68 5.91 -2.71
CA SER A 270 8.48 7.03 -2.19
C SER A 270 8.91 6.83 -0.74
N CYS A 271 8.17 6.06 0.07
CA CYS A 271 8.56 5.78 1.44
C CYS A 271 9.87 5.00 1.52
N ALA A 272 10.07 3.98 0.68
CA ALA A 272 11.32 3.24 0.61
C ALA A 272 12.47 4.12 0.11
N GLY A 273 12.19 5.00 -0.87
CA GLY A 273 13.15 5.97 -1.36
C GLY A 273 13.56 7.00 -0.32
N GLU A 274 12.63 7.44 0.52
CA GLU A 274 12.88 8.37 1.61
C GLU A 274 13.79 7.75 2.66
N VAL A 275 13.54 6.50 3.05
CA VAL A 275 14.41 5.77 3.97
C VAL A 275 15.84 5.69 3.41
N ALA A 276 15.99 5.23 2.17
CA ALA A 276 17.29 5.13 1.52
C ALA A 276 17.99 6.50 1.42
N THR A 277 17.26 7.53 0.99
CA THR A 277 17.81 8.90 0.82
C THR A 277 18.27 9.49 2.14
N ARG A 278 17.44 9.39 3.20
CA ARG A 278 17.79 9.93 4.52
C ARG A 278 18.91 9.15 5.19
N TYR A 279 18.96 7.83 4.99
CA TYR A 279 20.08 7.02 5.46
C TYR A 279 21.39 7.48 4.81
N LEU A 280 21.39 7.63 3.49
CA LEU A 280 22.53 8.13 2.73
C LEU A 280 22.94 9.55 3.11
N GLN A 281 22.18 10.28 3.93
CA GLN A 281 22.53 11.62 4.41
C GLN A 281 22.91 11.70 5.88
N GLY A 282 22.84 10.57 6.60
CA GLY A 282 23.17 10.52 8.02
C GLY A 282 24.62 10.91 8.34
N LYS A 283 25.02 10.76 9.60
CA LYS A 283 26.35 11.18 10.10
C LYS A 283 27.56 10.56 9.36
N GLU A 284 27.34 9.48 8.61
CA GLU A 284 28.33 8.78 7.77
C GLU A 284 27.96 8.78 6.27
N GLY A 285 26.95 9.56 5.88
CA GLY A 285 26.31 9.52 4.56
C GLY A 285 27.03 10.28 3.44
N ILE A 286 26.61 10.01 2.21
CA ILE A 286 27.02 10.69 0.97
C ILE A 286 26.17 11.96 0.76
N PRO A 287 26.78 13.17 0.80
CA PRO A 287 26.08 14.38 0.42
C PRO A 287 25.76 14.39 -1.08
N GLY A 288 24.77 15.19 -1.49
CA GLY A 288 24.45 15.38 -2.90
C GLY A 288 23.39 14.43 -3.49
N VAL A 289 22.65 13.69 -2.66
CA VAL A 289 21.49 12.88 -3.08
C VAL A 289 20.16 13.51 -2.61
N ALA A 290 19.11 13.37 -3.41
CA ALA A 290 17.74 13.70 -3.02
C ALA A 290 16.69 12.82 -3.72
N LEU A 291 15.50 12.77 -3.12
CA LEU A 291 14.29 12.19 -3.66
C LEU A 291 13.30 13.31 -3.98
N LEU A 292 12.75 13.29 -5.18
CA LEU A 292 11.66 14.14 -5.61
C LEU A 292 10.36 13.32 -5.61
N LYS A 293 9.62 13.39 -4.49
CA LYS A 293 8.33 12.72 -4.32
C LYS A 293 7.23 13.59 -4.90
N ILE A 294 6.73 13.23 -6.08
CA ILE A 294 5.70 14.00 -6.76
C ILE A 294 4.33 13.62 -6.18
N ARG A 295 3.53 14.65 -5.86
CA ARG A 295 2.20 14.48 -5.28
C ARG A 295 1.11 14.84 -6.27
N LEU A 296 1.22 15.99 -6.95
CA LEU A 296 0.27 16.41 -7.96
C LEU A 296 0.75 15.93 -9.35
N PHE A 297 0.06 14.94 -9.89
CA PHE A 297 0.35 14.44 -11.24
C PHE A 297 -0.41 15.22 -12.32
N SER A 298 -1.62 15.67 -12.02
CA SER A 298 -2.46 16.47 -12.93
C SER A 298 -3.19 17.56 -12.14
N PRO A 299 -3.06 18.87 -12.48
CA PRO A 299 -2.11 19.42 -13.44
C PRO A 299 -0.65 19.12 -13.06
N PHE A 300 0.23 18.91 -14.04
CA PHE A 300 1.62 18.56 -13.76
C PHE A 300 2.46 19.82 -13.43
N PRO A 301 3.22 19.84 -12.31
CA PRO A 301 3.99 21.01 -11.87
C PRO A 301 5.33 21.13 -12.61
N ALA A 302 5.26 21.26 -13.94
CA ALA A 302 6.43 21.22 -14.84
C ALA A 302 7.46 22.31 -14.51
N LYS A 303 6.99 23.55 -14.32
CA LYS A 303 7.86 24.70 -14.07
C LYS A 303 8.55 24.57 -12.72
N GLU A 304 7.79 24.23 -11.69
CA GLU A 304 8.26 24.13 -10.31
C GLU A 304 9.29 23.00 -10.15
N ILE A 305 9.05 21.85 -10.78
CA ILE A 305 10.02 20.73 -10.80
C ILE A 305 11.31 21.14 -11.52
N ALA A 306 11.22 21.73 -12.71
CA ALA A 306 12.39 22.14 -13.47
C ALA A 306 13.23 23.19 -12.71
N GLN A 307 12.57 24.16 -12.07
CA GLN A 307 13.24 25.16 -11.24
C GLN A 307 13.91 24.55 -10.01
N ALA A 308 13.27 23.59 -9.33
CA ALA A 308 13.86 22.90 -8.19
C ALA A 308 15.14 22.14 -8.58
N LEU A 309 15.10 21.38 -9.68
CA LEU A 309 16.27 20.66 -10.22
C LEU A 309 17.41 21.61 -10.60
N HIS A 310 17.09 22.74 -11.24
CA HIS A 310 18.07 23.74 -11.62
C HIS A 310 18.71 24.41 -10.39
N LYS A 311 17.89 24.81 -9.40
CA LYS A 311 18.35 25.44 -8.16
C LYS A 311 19.28 24.51 -7.36
N ALA A 312 18.98 23.21 -7.31
CA ALA A 312 19.86 22.23 -6.68
C ALA A 312 21.19 22.02 -7.45
N GLY A 313 21.23 22.43 -8.73
CA GLY A 313 22.33 22.15 -9.64
C GLY A 313 22.48 20.66 -9.89
N THR A 314 21.34 19.97 -10.07
CA THR A 314 21.27 18.53 -10.34
C THR A 314 21.99 18.20 -11.64
N LYS A 315 22.81 17.14 -11.62
CA LYS A 315 23.55 16.66 -12.80
C LYS A 315 22.86 15.47 -13.47
N ALA A 316 22.30 14.57 -12.66
CA ALA A 316 21.61 13.38 -13.12
C ALA A 316 20.31 13.18 -12.36
N LEU A 317 19.26 12.82 -13.11
CA LEU A 317 17.93 12.51 -12.61
C LEU A 317 17.51 11.12 -13.08
N ILE A 318 17.12 10.27 -12.15
CA ILE A 318 16.45 9.00 -12.46
C ILE A 318 14.96 9.16 -12.21
N VAL A 319 14.13 8.83 -13.18
CA VAL A 319 12.67 8.81 -13.01
C VAL A 319 12.22 7.36 -12.89
N PHE A 320 11.63 7.02 -11.74
CA PHE A 320 11.07 5.71 -11.44
C PHE A 320 9.56 5.72 -11.69
N ASP A 321 9.13 4.92 -12.66
CA ASP A 321 7.73 4.77 -13.05
C ASP A 321 7.21 3.38 -12.64
N GLU A 322 6.20 3.38 -11.77
CA GLU A 322 5.41 2.18 -11.47
C GLU A 322 4.27 1.99 -12.47
N GLY A 323 4.55 2.14 -13.76
CA GLY A 323 3.56 2.02 -14.81
C GLY A 323 4.18 2.23 -16.17
N MET A 324 3.48 1.80 -17.23
CA MET A 324 4.03 1.81 -18.58
C MET A 324 3.06 2.41 -19.59
N GLN A 325 3.62 2.83 -20.73
CA GLN A 325 2.87 3.22 -21.93
C GLN A 325 3.33 2.37 -23.11
N HIS A 326 2.44 1.51 -23.61
CA HIS A 326 2.70 0.68 -24.77
C HIS A 326 3.03 1.54 -26.00
N GLY A 327 4.15 1.25 -26.66
CA GLY A 327 4.63 2.02 -27.82
C GLY A 327 5.11 3.45 -27.52
N GLY A 328 5.17 3.85 -26.24
CA GLY A 328 5.68 5.15 -25.84
C GLY A 328 7.21 5.23 -25.91
N VAL A 329 7.73 6.45 -26.04
CA VAL A 329 9.18 6.71 -26.00
C VAL A 329 9.72 6.50 -24.58
N LEU A 330 8.97 6.99 -23.59
CA LEU A 330 9.23 6.84 -22.16
C LEU A 330 7.91 6.58 -21.43
N PRO A 331 7.94 6.04 -20.21
CA PRO A 331 6.79 5.99 -19.32
C PRO A 331 6.20 7.37 -19.02
N PRO A 332 4.94 7.46 -18.57
CA PRO A 332 4.22 8.73 -18.46
C PRO A 332 4.87 9.78 -17.55
N LEU A 333 5.42 9.39 -16.39
CA LEU A 333 6.10 10.36 -15.51
C LEU A 333 7.42 10.82 -16.10
N ALA A 334 8.26 9.88 -16.55
CA ALA A 334 9.52 10.17 -17.23
C ALA A 334 9.34 11.08 -18.44
N GLN A 335 8.28 10.87 -19.23
CA GLN A 335 7.93 11.74 -20.36
C GLN A 335 7.61 13.17 -19.89
N ARG A 336 6.73 13.33 -18.89
CA ARG A 336 6.35 14.65 -18.37
C ARG A 336 7.53 15.42 -17.80
N ILE A 337 8.39 14.76 -17.02
CA ILE A 337 9.57 15.41 -16.43
C ILE A 337 10.60 15.79 -17.51
N THR A 338 10.86 14.89 -18.47
CA THR A 338 11.82 15.17 -19.55
C THR A 338 11.33 16.36 -20.39
N THR A 339 10.03 16.40 -20.71
CA THR A 339 9.43 17.55 -21.40
C THR A 339 9.52 18.83 -20.57
N ALA A 340 9.26 18.76 -19.25
CA ALA A 340 9.37 19.92 -18.36
C ALA A 340 10.79 20.50 -18.32
N ILE A 341 11.79 19.63 -18.19
CA ILE A 341 13.22 20.02 -18.22
C ILE A 341 13.56 20.67 -19.55
N HIS A 342 13.18 20.06 -20.67
CA HIS A 342 13.46 20.61 -21.99
C HIS A 342 12.81 21.98 -22.18
N LEU A 343 11.53 22.12 -21.80
CA LEU A 343 10.77 23.35 -21.97
C LEU A 343 11.31 24.52 -21.12
N HIS A 344 11.74 24.25 -19.89
CA HIS A 344 12.11 25.31 -18.95
C HIS A 344 13.62 25.53 -18.79
N LEU A 345 14.45 24.52 -19.08
CA LEU A 345 15.91 24.59 -18.91
C LEU A 345 16.67 24.40 -20.23
N GLY A 346 16.01 23.96 -21.31
CA GLY A 346 16.67 23.64 -22.58
C GLY A 346 17.78 22.61 -22.38
N GLY A 347 18.97 22.90 -22.91
CA GLY A 347 20.17 22.06 -22.74
C GLY A 347 20.87 22.17 -21.38
N GLN A 348 20.37 23.03 -20.47
CA GLN A 348 20.98 23.25 -19.14
C GLN A 348 20.39 22.34 -18.05
N GLY A 349 19.47 21.45 -18.41
CA GLY A 349 18.86 20.50 -17.50
C GLY A 349 19.78 19.32 -17.12
N PRO A 350 19.44 18.55 -16.08
CA PRO A 350 20.14 17.32 -15.75
C PRO A 350 19.98 16.29 -16.86
N LYS A 351 20.93 15.36 -16.95
CA LYS A 351 20.76 14.14 -17.75
C LYS A 351 19.69 13.27 -17.10
N VAL A 352 18.74 12.78 -17.90
CA VAL A 352 17.61 11.97 -17.41
C VAL A 352 17.76 10.53 -17.87
N ALA A 353 17.56 9.58 -16.96
CA ALA A 353 17.34 8.16 -17.27
C ALA A 353 16.02 7.69 -16.65
N SER A 354 15.38 6.72 -17.28
CA SER A 354 14.09 6.17 -16.85
C SER A 354 14.26 4.75 -16.35
N VAL A 355 13.57 4.42 -15.26
CA VAL A 355 13.51 3.08 -14.67
C VAL A 355 12.03 2.72 -14.49
N ILE A 356 11.65 1.51 -14.89
CA ILE A 356 10.33 0.92 -14.67
C ILE A 356 10.49 -0.20 -13.65
N GLY A 357 9.58 -0.26 -12.68
CA GLY A 357 9.53 -1.34 -11.69
C GLY A 357 8.27 -1.24 -10.84
N GLY A 358 8.17 -2.05 -9.79
CA GLY A 358 6.99 -2.13 -8.93
C GLY A 358 5.73 -2.67 -9.61
N LEU A 359 5.85 -3.15 -10.85
CA LEU A 359 4.72 -3.59 -11.67
C LEU A 359 4.10 -4.85 -11.10
N GLY A 360 2.77 -4.91 -11.16
CA GLY A 360 2.04 -6.09 -10.73
C GLY A 360 2.27 -6.45 -9.27
N GLY A 361 2.50 -5.46 -8.40
CA GLY A 361 2.72 -5.64 -6.98
C GLY A 361 4.15 -5.91 -6.56
N SER A 362 5.09 -5.99 -7.51
CA SER A 362 6.52 -6.21 -7.20
C SER A 362 6.99 -5.24 -6.12
N GLU A 363 7.71 -5.75 -5.14
CA GLU A 363 8.09 -4.95 -3.97
C GLU A 363 9.22 -3.98 -4.33
N VAL A 364 9.07 -2.70 -3.97
CA VAL A 364 10.12 -1.70 -4.17
C VAL A 364 10.84 -1.46 -2.84
N ARG A 365 12.09 -1.90 -2.75
CA ARG A 365 12.91 -1.83 -1.52
C ARG A 365 14.01 -0.76 -1.61
N GLN A 366 14.65 -0.48 -0.47
CA GLN A 366 15.76 0.49 -0.37
C GLN A 366 16.94 0.15 -1.31
N GLU A 367 17.23 -1.14 -1.50
CA GLU A 367 18.27 -1.61 -2.43
C GLU A 367 18.02 -1.16 -3.88
N HIS A 368 16.76 -1.03 -4.29
CA HIS A 368 16.42 -0.52 -5.61
C HIS A 368 16.79 0.95 -5.77
N PHE A 369 16.60 1.75 -4.72
CA PHE A 369 17.04 3.15 -4.70
C PHE A 369 18.55 3.27 -4.69
N GLN A 370 19.27 2.36 -4.03
CA GLN A 370 20.72 2.27 -4.17
C GLN A 370 21.14 2.06 -5.64
N LEU A 371 20.46 1.18 -6.38
CA LEU A 371 20.77 0.96 -7.80
C LEU A 371 20.51 2.23 -8.63
N MET A 372 19.42 2.94 -8.34
CA MET A 372 19.09 4.19 -9.02
C MET A 372 20.09 5.31 -8.69
N PHE A 373 20.50 5.49 -7.44
CA PHE A 373 21.55 6.47 -7.10
C PHE A 373 22.90 6.11 -7.71
N ASN A 374 23.24 4.82 -7.78
CA ASN A 374 24.41 4.34 -8.51
C ASN A 374 24.37 4.73 -9.99
N LEU A 375 23.21 4.54 -10.64
CA LEU A 375 23.02 4.90 -12.03
C LEU A 375 23.15 6.41 -12.22
N ALA A 376 22.52 7.20 -11.34
CA ALA A 376 22.62 8.65 -11.34
C ALA A 376 24.08 9.12 -11.24
N ASP A 377 24.85 8.55 -10.32
CA ASP A 377 26.25 8.91 -10.11
C ASP A 377 27.13 8.59 -11.31
N ASN A 378 26.93 7.41 -11.92
CA ASN A 378 27.63 7.04 -13.14
C ASN A 378 27.32 8.03 -14.29
N ILE A 379 26.06 8.44 -14.43
CA ILE A 379 25.65 9.45 -15.43
C ILE A 379 26.27 10.82 -15.13
N ALA A 380 26.31 11.22 -13.86
CA ALA A 380 26.89 12.49 -13.41
C ALA A 380 28.41 12.56 -13.64
N GLU A 381 29.11 11.41 -13.60
CA GLU A 381 30.53 11.26 -13.98
C GLU A 381 30.76 11.25 -15.50
N GLY A 382 29.69 11.30 -16.31
CA GLY A 382 29.79 11.31 -17.77
C GLY A 382 29.87 9.93 -18.41
N LYS A 383 29.62 8.84 -17.65
CA LYS A 383 29.56 7.50 -18.23
C LYS A 383 28.36 7.37 -19.16
N PRO A 384 28.48 6.59 -20.25
CA PRO A 384 27.35 6.33 -21.15
C PRO A 384 26.24 5.61 -20.38
N TYR A 385 24.98 5.82 -20.79
CA TYR A 385 23.80 5.14 -20.28
C TYR A 385 22.79 4.97 -21.43
N ARG A 386 21.85 4.01 -21.32
CA ARG A 386 20.87 3.79 -22.39
C ARG A 386 19.74 4.83 -22.34
N PRO A 387 19.21 5.26 -23.49
CA PRO A 387 18.05 6.14 -23.54
C PRO A 387 16.73 5.40 -23.28
N GLU A 388 16.64 4.10 -23.56
CA GLU A 388 15.48 3.29 -23.22
C GLU A 388 15.37 3.05 -21.71
N PRO A 389 14.15 2.87 -21.19
CA PRO A 389 13.95 2.58 -19.78
C PRO A 389 14.69 1.30 -19.35
N TYR A 390 15.24 1.35 -18.13
CA TYR A 390 15.70 0.16 -17.44
C TYR A 390 14.54 -0.55 -16.74
N TRP A 391 14.55 -1.88 -16.70
CA TRP A 391 13.56 -2.66 -15.96
C TRP A 391 14.18 -3.16 -14.66
N LEU A 392 13.62 -2.73 -13.54
CA LEU A 392 14.16 -3.00 -12.21
C LEU A 392 13.93 -4.45 -11.77
N ASP A 393 12.73 -4.97 -12.03
CA ASP A 393 12.25 -6.28 -11.54
C ASP A 393 12.32 -7.37 -12.62
N VAL A 394 13.08 -7.15 -13.69
CA VAL A 394 13.29 -8.12 -14.77
C VAL A 394 14.75 -8.54 -14.75
N GLU A 395 15.00 -9.78 -14.35
CA GLU A 395 16.37 -10.32 -14.17
C GLU A 395 17.20 -10.21 -15.45
N GLU A 396 16.58 -10.39 -16.61
CA GLU A 396 17.26 -10.37 -17.91
C GLU A 396 17.56 -8.96 -18.45
N ASP A 397 17.11 -7.90 -17.75
CA ASP A 397 17.38 -6.50 -18.09
C ASP A 397 17.85 -5.66 -16.90
N PRO A 398 18.90 -6.10 -16.19
CA PRO A 398 19.30 -5.49 -14.93
C PRO A 398 19.92 -4.10 -15.17
N ILE A 399 19.86 -3.23 -14.16
CA ILE A 399 20.51 -1.91 -14.22
C ILE A 399 22.03 -2.05 -14.41
N PHE A 400 22.63 -3.03 -13.74
CA PHE A 400 24.05 -3.36 -13.83
C PHE A 400 24.23 -4.86 -14.04
N VAL A 401 25.29 -5.26 -14.74
CA VAL A 401 25.58 -6.66 -15.06
C VAL A 401 26.85 -7.11 -14.35
N GLU A 402 26.76 -8.21 -13.62
CA GLU A 402 27.93 -8.88 -13.03
C GLU A 402 28.45 -9.99 -13.95
N ASN A 403 27.55 -10.79 -14.54
CA ASN A 403 27.87 -11.78 -15.57
C ASN A 403 26.96 -11.59 -16.80
N LYS A 404 27.55 -11.62 -18.01
CA LYS A 404 26.84 -11.53 -19.31
C LYS A 404 25.69 -12.54 -19.47
N GLU A 405 25.78 -13.68 -18.78
CA GLU A 405 24.79 -14.76 -18.85
C GLU A 405 23.48 -14.42 -18.14
N GLN A 406 23.49 -13.41 -17.27
CA GLN A 406 22.30 -12.94 -16.54
C GLN A 406 21.40 -12.04 -17.40
N VAL A 407 21.77 -11.76 -18.64
CA VAL A 407 21.09 -10.76 -19.47
C VAL A 407 20.67 -11.36 -20.79
N SER A 408 19.53 -10.89 -21.31
CA SER A 408 19.08 -11.21 -22.66
C SER A 408 20.20 -11.00 -23.69
N PRO A 409 20.52 -11.99 -24.55
CA PRO A 409 21.55 -11.86 -25.58
C PRO A 409 21.30 -10.71 -26.56
N LYS A 410 20.03 -10.32 -26.75
CA LYS A 410 19.65 -9.15 -27.57
C LYS A 410 20.05 -7.84 -26.88
N LEU A 411 19.74 -7.71 -25.60
CA LEU A 411 20.10 -6.52 -24.82
C LEU A 411 21.60 -6.43 -24.63
N TRP A 412 22.29 -7.53 -24.35
CA TRP A 412 23.75 -7.54 -24.25
C TRP A 412 24.44 -7.12 -25.54
N ARG A 413 23.98 -7.59 -26.71
CA ARG A 413 24.52 -7.12 -28.00
C ARG A 413 24.30 -5.62 -28.22
N LYS A 414 23.22 -5.05 -27.71
CA LYS A 414 22.87 -3.63 -27.89
C LYS A 414 23.57 -2.73 -26.87
N TRP A 415 23.64 -3.15 -25.61
CA TRP A 415 23.99 -2.32 -24.45
C TRP A 415 25.12 -2.89 -23.58
N GLY A 416 25.69 -4.05 -23.93
CA GLY A 416 26.77 -4.71 -23.17
C GLY A 416 27.98 -3.80 -22.92
N GLU A 417 28.36 -2.96 -23.89
CA GLU A 417 29.44 -2.00 -23.71
C GLU A 417 29.12 -0.86 -22.74
N ILE A 418 27.84 -0.51 -22.57
CA ILE A 418 27.40 0.43 -21.53
C ILE A 418 27.58 -0.23 -20.17
N TRP A 419 27.08 -1.45 -19.99
CA TRP A 419 27.20 -2.18 -18.72
C TRP A 419 28.64 -2.44 -18.33
N LYS A 420 29.52 -2.84 -19.26
CA LYS A 420 30.96 -3.01 -18.98
C LYS A 420 31.63 -1.75 -18.43
N LYS A 421 31.12 -0.56 -18.79
CA LYS A 421 31.64 0.74 -18.37
C LYS A 421 30.95 1.30 -17.13
N GLN A 422 29.85 0.69 -16.70
CA GLN A 422 29.10 1.07 -15.52
C GLN A 422 29.29 0.02 -14.42
N GLN A 423 29.97 0.40 -13.35
CA GLN A 423 30.15 -0.46 -12.19
C GLN A 423 29.24 0.02 -11.05
N ARG A 424 28.72 -0.95 -10.29
CA ARG A 424 28.00 -0.70 -9.03
C ARG A 424 29.01 -0.16 -8.00
N LYS A 425 28.61 0.86 -7.25
CA LYS A 425 29.39 1.46 -6.17
C LYS A 425 28.71 1.16 -4.84
N GLU A 426 29.48 0.56 -3.93
CA GLU A 426 29.00 0.17 -2.60
C GLU A 426 28.63 1.36 -1.72
N LYS A 427 29.21 2.54 -1.99
CA LYS A 427 28.97 3.76 -1.21
C LYS A 427 27.48 4.13 -1.11
N TYR A 428 26.67 3.83 -2.13
CA TYR A 428 25.22 4.09 -2.11
C TYR A 428 24.40 2.99 -1.44
N CYS A 429 25.05 2.00 -0.82
CA CYS A 429 24.37 0.99 -0.01
C CYS A 429 23.74 1.65 1.20
N SER A 430 22.42 1.56 1.29
CA SER A 430 21.66 1.94 2.47
C SER A 430 21.29 0.66 3.20
N PRO A 431 22.10 0.18 4.15
CA PRO A 431 21.69 -0.91 5.00
C PRO A 431 20.48 -0.52 5.84
N ILE A 432 19.87 -1.56 6.38
CA ILE A 432 18.72 -1.50 7.27
C ILE A 432 18.96 -0.50 8.39
N PRO A 433 18.03 0.45 8.65
CA PRO A 433 18.09 1.26 9.86
C PRO A 433 18.16 0.34 11.09
N PRO A 434 19.22 0.41 11.91
CA PRO A 434 19.47 -0.55 12.99
C PRO A 434 18.41 -0.52 14.10
N ASP A 435 17.54 0.49 14.08
CA ASP A 435 16.41 0.73 14.96
C ASP A 435 15.07 0.24 14.39
N THR A 436 15.10 -0.65 13.41
CA THR A 436 13.92 -1.34 12.87
C THR A 436 13.96 -2.84 13.14
N HIS A 437 12.80 -3.36 13.55
CA HIS A 437 12.59 -4.77 13.78
C HIS A 437 11.43 -5.27 12.93
N GLU A 438 11.50 -6.50 12.45
CA GLU A 438 10.44 -7.10 11.64
C GLU A 438 9.95 -8.41 12.24
N ILE A 439 8.63 -8.59 12.21
CA ILE A 439 7.96 -9.82 12.63
C ILE A 439 7.25 -10.40 11.42
N HIS A 440 7.52 -11.66 11.13
CA HIS A 440 6.86 -12.41 10.08
C HIS A 440 5.94 -13.47 10.66
N ILE A 441 4.70 -13.51 10.19
CA ILE A 441 3.69 -14.46 10.66
C ILE A 441 3.27 -15.34 9.50
N TYR A 442 3.50 -16.64 9.63
CA TYR A 442 2.85 -17.67 8.82
C TYR A 442 1.59 -18.16 9.53
N GLY A 443 0.47 -18.16 8.80
CA GLY A 443 -0.75 -18.80 9.26
C GLY A 443 -1.56 -19.34 8.10
N ARG A 444 -2.78 -19.80 8.39
CA ARG A 444 -3.75 -20.24 7.38
C ARG A 444 -4.96 -19.34 7.37
N ALA A 445 -5.58 -19.19 6.21
CA ALA A 445 -6.83 -18.45 6.07
C ALA A 445 -7.87 -18.99 7.08
N GLY A 446 -8.41 -18.09 7.92
CA GLY A 446 -9.38 -18.43 8.98
C GLY A 446 -8.80 -18.64 10.39
N GLN A 447 -7.47 -18.63 10.57
CA GLN A 447 -6.86 -18.74 11.91
C GLN A 447 -6.78 -17.40 12.68
N GLY A 448 -7.08 -16.28 12.03
CA GLY A 448 -7.10 -14.95 12.64
C GLY A 448 -5.72 -14.29 12.82
N ALA A 449 -4.69 -14.75 12.10
CA ALA A 449 -3.32 -14.23 12.17
C ALA A 449 -3.24 -12.70 11.93
N ILE A 450 -3.96 -12.20 10.94
CA ILE A 450 -4.02 -10.76 10.62
C ILE A 450 -4.66 -9.97 11.76
N THR A 451 -5.71 -10.49 12.38
CA THR A 451 -6.36 -9.84 13.52
C THR A 451 -5.38 -9.68 14.69
N SER A 452 -4.55 -10.70 14.95
CA SER A 452 -3.50 -10.60 15.97
C SER A 452 -2.41 -9.61 15.58
N ALA A 453 -1.94 -9.63 14.33
CA ALA A 453 -0.94 -8.68 13.85
C ALA A 453 -1.41 -7.22 13.98
N VAL A 454 -2.65 -6.94 13.55
CA VAL A 454 -3.28 -5.61 13.67
C VAL A 454 -3.49 -5.23 15.14
N GLY A 455 -3.90 -6.18 15.98
CA GLY A 455 -4.02 -5.98 17.42
C GLY A 455 -2.68 -5.61 18.07
N PHE A 456 -1.60 -6.32 17.72
CA PHE A 456 -0.24 -6.01 18.15
C PHE A 456 0.21 -4.62 17.67
N THR A 457 -0.08 -4.27 16.42
CA THR A 457 0.19 -2.94 15.87
C THR A 457 -0.52 -1.83 16.63
N GLY A 458 -1.79 -2.02 16.99
CA GLY A 458 -2.52 -1.06 17.83
C GLY A 458 -1.95 -0.91 19.23
N ALA A 459 -1.59 -2.01 19.89
CA ALA A 459 -0.94 -1.96 21.19
C ALA A 459 0.43 -1.26 21.15
N GLY A 460 1.21 -1.50 20.08
CA GLY A 460 2.49 -0.82 19.86
C GLY A 460 2.33 0.68 19.64
N ILE A 461 1.34 1.10 18.85
CA ILE A 461 1.03 2.51 18.61
C ILE A 461 0.54 3.21 19.89
N GLU A 462 -0.32 2.57 20.70
CA GLU A 462 -0.73 3.13 22.00
C GLU A 462 0.47 3.23 22.98
N SER A 463 1.47 2.36 22.82
CA SER A 463 2.73 2.40 23.57
C SER A 463 3.75 3.43 23.03
N GLY A 464 3.39 4.20 21.99
CA GLY A 464 4.22 5.27 21.43
C GLY A 464 5.25 4.83 20.39
N PHE A 465 5.13 3.62 19.85
CA PHE A 465 5.95 3.13 18.73
C PHE A 465 5.28 3.39 17.39
N GLN A 466 6.05 3.36 16.31
CA GLN A 466 5.51 3.38 14.96
C GLN A 466 5.51 1.96 14.39
N LEU A 467 4.32 1.43 14.13
CA LEU A 467 4.14 0.08 13.58
C LEU A 467 3.39 0.14 12.26
N LEU A 468 3.78 -0.77 11.37
CA LEU A 468 3.16 -0.99 10.07
C LEU A 468 2.95 -2.50 9.90
N THR A 469 1.71 -2.92 9.69
CA THR A 469 1.39 -4.31 9.34
C THR A 469 0.92 -4.38 7.91
N VAL A 470 1.58 -5.20 7.10
CA VAL A 470 1.19 -5.47 5.71
C VAL A 470 0.81 -6.95 5.58
N PRO A 471 -0.49 -7.25 5.46
CA PRO A 471 -0.94 -8.60 5.15
C PRO A 471 -0.65 -8.97 3.70
N THR A 472 -0.23 -10.21 3.48
CA THR A 472 -0.03 -10.80 2.16
C THR A 472 -0.90 -12.04 2.00
N PHE A 473 -1.58 -12.13 0.87
CA PHE A 473 -2.54 -13.19 0.58
C PHE A 473 -2.21 -13.88 -0.74
N GLY A 474 -2.34 -15.20 -0.76
CA GLY A 474 -2.36 -15.98 -1.99
C GLY A 474 -3.68 -15.86 -2.75
N SER A 475 -3.78 -16.54 -3.88
CA SER A 475 -4.98 -16.57 -4.73
C SER A 475 -6.09 -17.47 -4.15
N GLU A 476 -5.72 -18.33 -3.21
CA GLU A 476 -6.54 -19.40 -2.67
C GLU A 476 -7.52 -18.91 -1.60
N ARG A 477 -8.76 -19.40 -1.65
CA ARG A 477 -9.86 -18.90 -0.79
C ARG A 477 -9.86 -19.46 0.64
N ARG A 478 -9.29 -20.65 0.87
CA ARG A 478 -9.21 -21.31 2.19
C ARG A 478 -8.00 -22.25 2.27
N GLY A 479 -7.50 -22.47 3.50
CA GLY A 479 -6.49 -23.50 3.80
C GLY A 479 -5.06 -23.16 3.37
N ALA A 480 -4.87 -22.29 2.39
CA ALA A 480 -3.55 -21.81 1.98
C ALA A 480 -2.85 -21.04 3.08
N ILE A 481 -1.52 -21.07 3.01
CA ILE A 481 -0.66 -20.30 3.88
C ILE A 481 -0.84 -18.83 3.52
N ILE A 482 -1.14 -18.02 4.54
CA ILE A 482 -1.14 -16.57 4.48
C ILE A 482 0.07 -16.08 5.26
N THR A 483 0.64 -14.97 4.80
CA THR A 483 1.74 -14.31 5.49
C THR A 483 1.33 -12.92 5.91
N THR A 484 1.92 -12.43 7.00
CA THR A 484 1.73 -11.04 7.41
C THR A 484 3.03 -10.56 8.02
N ASP A 485 3.52 -9.45 7.49
CA ASP A 485 4.72 -8.81 7.99
C ASP A 485 4.31 -7.61 8.85
N THR A 486 4.94 -7.48 10.01
CA THR A 486 4.80 -6.30 10.88
C THR A 486 6.16 -5.70 11.11
N LEU A 487 6.34 -4.48 10.59
CA LEU A 487 7.51 -3.64 10.83
C LEU A 487 7.27 -2.83 12.10
N ILE A 488 8.28 -2.81 12.96
CA ILE A 488 8.30 -2.09 14.22
C ILE A 488 9.48 -1.14 14.15
N ASN A 489 9.16 0.15 14.17
CA ASN A 489 10.14 1.19 14.11
C ASN A 489 10.26 1.89 15.47
N PHE A 490 11.47 1.86 16.01
CA PHE A 490 11.82 2.51 17.27
C PHE A 490 12.18 3.99 17.08
N HIS A 491 12.38 4.44 15.83
CA HIS A 491 12.64 5.84 15.53
C HIS A 491 11.38 6.66 15.78
N LYS A 492 11.40 7.50 16.83
CA LYS A 492 10.23 8.33 17.19
C LYS A 492 9.92 9.44 16.18
N GLU A 493 10.94 9.92 15.46
CA GLU A 493 10.79 11.10 14.60
C GLU A 493 10.52 10.77 13.13
N ARG A 494 10.57 9.50 12.69
CA ARG A 494 10.58 9.17 11.26
C ARG A 494 9.76 7.94 10.98
N LYS A 495 8.71 8.05 10.16
CA LYS A 495 7.97 6.90 9.65
C LYS A 495 8.85 6.10 8.70
N ILE A 496 8.93 4.78 8.90
CA ILE A 496 9.61 3.85 8.00
C ILE A 496 8.54 2.93 7.44
N ARG A 497 8.45 2.90 6.11
CA ARG A 497 7.50 2.06 5.38
C ARG A 497 8.24 1.35 4.25
N SER A 498 9.14 0.46 4.65
CA SER A 498 9.96 -0.36 3.76
C SER A 498 10.41 -1.59 4.54
N PHE A 499 10.13 -2.77 4.00
CA PHE A 499 10.57 -4.03 4.59
C PHE A 499 11.95 -4.42 4.05
N THR A 500 12.72 -5.01 4.92
CA THR A 500 14.07 -5.52 4.66
C THR A 500 14.06 -7.02 4.43
N ARG A 501 12.98 -7.70 4.85
CA ARG A 501 12.83 -9.16 4.80
C ARG A 501 13.89 -9.88 5.66
N ALA A 502 14.46 -9.16 6.63
CA ALA A 502 15.30 -9.70 7.69
C ALA A 502 14.53 -9.67 9.01
N TRP A 503 13.97 -10.81 9.40
CA TRP A 503 13.02 -10.93 10.50
C TRP A 503 13.73 -11.14 11.84
N ASP A 504 13.26 -10.46 12.87
CA ASP A 504 13.67 -10.66 14.26
C ASP A 504 12.86 -11.77 14.93
N VAL A 505 11.60 -11.91 14.51
CA VAL A 505 10.68 -12.93 15.01
C VAL A 505 9.93 -13.55 13.84
N VAL A 506 9.91 -14.88 13.77
CA VAL A 506 9.03 -15.65 12.89
C VAL A 506 8.01 -16.41 13.73
N ILE A 507 6.74 -16.38 13.33
CA ILE A 507 5.64 -17.01 14.07
C ILE A 507 4.92 -17.99 13.16
N LEU A 508 4.72 -19.22 13.61
CA LEU A 508 3.93 -20.25 12.94
C LEU A 508 2.63 -20.48 13.73
N TYR A 509 1.50 -20.19 13.11
CA TYR A 509 0.19 -20.51 13.67
C TYR A 509 -0.15 -22.00 13.56
N ASP A 510 0.63 -22.76 12.80
CA ASP A 510 0.43 -24.17 12.52
C ASP A 510 1.80 -24.84 12.33
N ASP A 511 2.05 -25.93 13.06
CA ASP A 511 3.34 -26.62 13.04
C ASP A 511 3.59 -27.43 11.76
N THR A 512 2.56 -27.70 10.96
CA THR A 512 2.72 -28.36 9.66
C THR A 512 3.51 -27.49 8.66
N ILE A 513 3.56 -26.18 8.89
CA ILE A 513 4.33 -25.24 8.06
C ILE A 513 5.84 -25.52 8.13
N LEU A 514 6.33 -26.11 9.23
CA LEU A 514 7.72 -26.56 9.37
C LEU A 514 8.15 -27.56 8.28
N TYR A 515 7.19 -28.27 7.69
CA TYR A 515 7.43 -29.29 6.67
C TYR A 515 7.11 -28.80 5.25
N SER A 516 6.73 -27.53 5.08
CA SER A 516 6.42 -27.00 3.76
C SER A 516 7.71 -26.80 2.95
N PRO A 517 7.86 -27.45 1.78
CA PRO A 517 9.06 -27.30 0.96
C PRO A 517 9.19 -25.90 0.35
N GLU A 518 8.06 -25.19 0.20
CA GLU A 518 8.01 -23.84 -0.35
C GLU A 518 8.36 -22.77 0.69
N HIS A 519 8.17 -23.05 1.97
CA HIS A 519 8.30 -22.07 3.05
C HIS A 519 9.48 -22.44 3.94
N GLN A 520 10.65 -21.93 3.59
CA GLN A 520 11.87 -22.09 4.37
C GLN A 520 11.82 -21.17 5.60
N VAL A 521 11.22 -21.64 6.70
CA VAL A 521 10.91 -20.86 7.92
C VAL A 521 12.09 -20.08 8.50
N LEU A 522 13.32 -20.56 8.31
CA LEU A 522 14.53 -19.91 8.82
C LEU A 522 15.18 -18.94 7.83
N ASP A 523 14.80 -18.97 6.57
CA ASP A 523 15.28 -18.00 5.58
C ASP A 523 14.80 -16.61 6.01
N GLY A 524 15.66 -15.61 5.95
CA GLY A 524 15.33 -14.27 6.42
C GLY A 524 15.29 -14.08 7.95
N LEU A 525 15.18 -15.13 8.78
CA LEU A 525 15.27 -14.99 10.24
C LEU A 525 16.70 -14.66 10.66
N LYS A 526 16.92 -13.53 11.33
CA LYS A 526 18.24 -13.08 11.82
C LYS A 526 18.88 -14.11 12.76
N GLU A 527 20.21 -14.11 12.81
CA GLU A 527 20.94 -14.89 13.82
C GLU A 527 20.56 -14.46 15.24
N GLY A 528 20.25 -15.43 16.11
CA GLY A 528 19.77 -15.17 17.46
C GLY A 528 18.31 -14.66 17.53
N GLY A 529 17.62 -14.54 16.39
CA GLY A 529 16.19 -14.26 16.29
C GLY A 529 15.33 -15.36 16.92
N ALA A 530 14.03 -15.08 17.05
CA ALA A 530 13.10 -15.98 17.71
C ALA A 530 12.11 -16.65 16.74
N LEU A 531 11.84 -17.92 16.97
CA LEU A 531 10.80 -18.70 16.28
C LEU A 531 9.74 -19.11 17.30
N LEU A 532 8.51 -18.65 17.11
CA LEU A 532 7.35 -19.07 17.90
C LEU A 532 6.51 -20.07 17.10
N VAL A 533 6.25 -21.25 17.66
CA VAL A 533 5.45 -22.29 16.99
C VAL A 533 4.22 -22.64 17.84
N ASN A 534 3.03 -22.49 17.25
CA ASN A 534 1.82 -23.08 17.81
C ASN A 534 1.88 -24.60 17.66
N THR A 535 2.08 -25.31 18.77
CA THR A 535 2.08 -26.77 18.77
C THR A 535 1.80 -27.30 20.17
N SER A 536 1.11 -28.43 20.23
CA SER A 536 1.01 -29.29 21.41
C SER A 536 1.69 -30.65 21.20
N ASN A 537 2.26 -30.87 20.01
CA ASN A 537 2.72 -32.17 19.54
C ASN A 537 4.24 -32.28 19.43
N LEU A 538 4.93 -31.16 19.21
CA LEU A 538 6.37 -31.11 18.99
C LEU A 538 7.10 -30.48 20.17
N SER A 539 8.21 -31.07 20.58
CA SER A 539 9.12 -30.47 21.54
C SER A 539 10.13 -29.55 20.84
N VAL A 540 10.75 -28.64 21.60
CA VAL A 540 11.74 -27.67 21.07
C VAL A 540 12.89 -28.40 20.35
N LYS A 541 13.41 -29.49 20.94
CA LYS A 541 14.41 -30.36 20.33
C LYS A 541 13.94 -30.91 18.99
N LYS A 542 12.69 -31.38 18.91
CA LYS A 542 12.18 -31.95 17.66
C LYS A 542 12.05 -30.91 16.56
N ILE A 543 11.57 -29.71 16.89
CA ILE A 543 11.51 -28.58 15.94
C ILE A 543 12.91 -28.23 15.44
N ARG A 544 13.89 -28.18 16.33
CA ARG A 544 15.30 -27.92 15.97
C ARG A 544 15.85 -28.97 15.01
N GLU A 545 15.56 -30.26 15.24
CA GLU A 545 15.93 -31.35 14.34
C GLU A 545 15.29 -31.20 12.95
N VAL A 546 13.99 -30.88 12.89
CA VAL A 546 13.26 -30.71 11.62
C VAL A 546 13.85 -29.57 10.79
N LEU A 547 14.15 -28.44 11.44
CA LEU A 547 14.74 -27.27 10.79
C LEU A 547 16.24 -27.42 10.50
N LYS A 548 16.88 -28.48 11.00
CA LYS A 548 18.34 -28.68 10.96
C LYS A 548 19.10 -27.45 11.48
N ALA A 549 18.53 -26.76 12.47
CA ALA A 549 19.09 -25.52 12.99
C ALA A 549 20.22 -25.82 13.98
N GLY A 550 21.38 -25.18 13.78
CA GLY A 550 22.50 -25.26 14.71
C GLY A 550 22.12 -24.81 16.12
N GLU A 551 22.79 -25.36 17.13
CA GLU A 551 22.59 -24.95 18.51
C GLU A 551 22.92 -23.46 18.69
N GLY A 552 21.98 -22.69 19.24
CA GLY A 552 22.13 -21.23 19.43
C GLY A 552 21.79 -20.37 18.20
N ARG A 553 21.54 -20.95 17.01
CA ARG A 553 21.18 -20.18 15.80
C ARG A 553 19.86 -19.41 15.93
N VAL A 554 18.90 -20.01 16.61
CA VAL A 554 17.53 -19.50 16.78
C VAL A 554 17.00 -19.86 18.16
N LYS A 555 16.29 -18.91 18.79
CA LYS A 555 15.54 -19.16 20.04
C LYS A 555 14.16 -19.70 19.67
N ILE A 556 13.83 -20.91 20.11
CA ILE A 556 12.58 -21.57 19.73
C ILE A 556 11.65 -21.56 20.94
N PHE A 557 10.42 -21.09 20.72
CA PHE A 557 9.34 -21.09 21.69
C PHE A 557 8.15 -21.88 21.16
N THR A 558 7.44 -22.56 22.06
CA THR A 558 6.19 -23.26 21.74
C THR A 558 5.04 -22.74 22.58
N VAL A 559 3.84 -22.79 22.02
CA VAL A 559 2.59 -22.45 22.71
C VAL A 559 1.47 -23.41 22.28
N PRO A 560 0.68 -23.97 23.22
CA PRO A 560 -0.45 -24.83 22.89
C PRO A 560 -1.72 -24.00 22.62
N ALA A 561 -1.68 -23.09 21.63
CA ALA A 561 -2.76 -22.11 21.40
C ALA A 561 -4.10 -22.78 21.08
N GLY A 562 -4.09 -23.94 20.40
CA GLY A 562 -5.29 -24.74 20.14
C GLY A 562 -5.97 -25.22 21.42
N GLU A 563 -5.20 -25.75 22.37
CA GLU A 563 -5.73 -26.24 23.65
C GLU A 563 -6.25 -25.09 24.52
N ILE A 564 -5.54 -23.95 24.56
CA ILE A 564 -5.99 -22.75 25.26
C ILE A 564 -7.35 -22.30 24.73
N SER A 565 -7.48 -22.15 23.40
CA SER A 565 -8.75 -21.75 22.79
C SER A 565 -9.87 -22.76 23.06
N GLN A 566 -9.58 -24.06 23.01
CA GLN A 566 -10.56 -25.10 23.32
C GLN A 566 -11.05 -25.01 24.77
N ARG A 567 -10.15 -24.85 25.75
CA ARG A 567 -10.52 -24.69 27.17
C ARG A 567 -11.41 -23.48 27.42
N LEU A 568 -11.21 -22.41 26.66
CA LEU A 568 -11.94 -21.15 26.79
C LEU A 568 -13.16 -21.03 25.85
N GLY A 569 -13.48 -22.08 25.09
CA GLY A 569 -14.61 -22.09 24.15
C GLY A 569 -14.47 -21.12 22.97
N LEU A 570 -13.24 -20.75 22.60
CA LEU A 570 -12.96 -19.87 21.47
C LEU A 570 -12.79 -20.66 20.17
N LYS A 571 -13.32 -20.11 19.08
CA LYS A 571 -13.24 -20.73 17.74
C LYS A 571 -11.86 -20.59 17.07
N HIS A 572 -11.09 -19.56 17.45
CA HIS A 572 -9.83 -19.21 16.80
C HIS A 572 -8.68 -19.17 17.79
N ILE A 573 -7.47 -19.43 17.31
CA ILE A 573 -6.21 -19.45 18.08
C ILE A 573 -5.50 -18.09 18.12
N ASN A 574 -6.08 -17.08 17.48
CA ASN A 574 -5.48 -15.75 17.33
C ASN A 574 -5.19 -15.06 18.66
N MET A 575 -6.09 -15.14 19.64
CA MET A 575 -5.92 -14.49 20.94
C MET A 575 -4.78 -15.10 21.79
N PRO A 576 -4.66 -16.43 21.96
CA PRO A 576 -3.47 -17.02 22.59
C PRO A 576 -2.17 -16.70 21.85
N MET A 577 -2.19 -16.75 20.51
CA MET A 577 -1.00 -16.41 19.72
C MET A 577 -0.57 -14.95 19.88
N LEU A 578 -1.51 -14.03 20.07
CA LEU A 578 -1.22 -12.63 20.37
C LEU A 578 -0.52 -12.46 21.74
N GLY A 579 -0.97 -13.21 22.75
CA GLY A 579 -0.28 -13.25 24.05
C GLY A 579 1.13 -13.84 23.96
N ALA A 580 1.26 -14.95 23.23
CA ALA A 580 2.54 -15.62 22.98
C ALA A 580 3.55 -14.70 22.27
N LEU A 581 3.09 -13.89 21.31
CA LEU A 581 3.92 -12.90 20.63
C LEU A 581 4.59 -11.93 21.62
N HIS A 582 3.86 -11.40 22.61
CA HIS A 582 4.45 -10.53 23.64
C HIS A 582 5.44 -11.23 24.56
N LYS A 583 5.32 -12.55 24.73
CA LYS A 583 6.28 -13.33 25.52
C LYS A 583 7.62 -13.47 24.78
N VAL A 584 7.54 -13.71 23.47
CA VAL A 584 8.72 -13.88 22.60
C VAL A 584 9.34 -12.53 22.23
N TYR A 585 8.53 -11.47 22.18
CA TYR A 585 8.95 -10.13 21.83
C TYR A 585 8.50 -9.10 22.88
N ASP A 586 9.39 -8.81 23.81
CA ASP A 586 9.11 -8.00 25.00
C ASP A 586 9.20 -6.47 24.79
N LYS A 587 9.66 -6.02 23.62
CA LYS A 587 9.81 -4.59 23.31
C LYS A 587 8.48 -3.83 23.26
N VAL A 588 7.36 -4.49 22.98
CA VAL A 588 6.02 -3.94 23.20
C VAL A 588 5.51 -4.47 24.54
N PRO A 589 5.50 -3.66 25.62
CA PRO A 589 5.25 -4.17 26.95
C PRO A 589 3.87 -4.80 27.10
N PHE A 590 3.82 -6.07 27.52
CA PHE A 590 2.57 -6.82 27.65
C PHE A 590 1.54 -6.12 28.54
N LYS A 591 1.98 -5.53 29.66
CA LYS A 591 1.09 -4.81 30.59
C LYS A 591 0.35 -3.66 29.92
N THR A 592 1.04 -2.87 29.09
CA THR A 592 0.44 -1.77 28.34
C THR A 592 -0.48 -2.31 27.24
N ALA A 593 -0.05 -3.36 26.55
CA ALA A 593 -0.83 -4.00 25.50
C ALA A 593 -2.17 -4.57 25.99
N VAL A 594 -2.22 -5.17 27.19
CA VAL A 594 -3.46 -5.67 27.80
C VAL A 594 -4.52 -4.55 27.94
N SER A 595 -4.11 -3.32 28.29
CA SER A 595 -5.03 -2.19 28.39
C SER A 595 -5.63 -1.79 27.03
N TYR A 596 -4.86 -1.92 25.95
CA TYR A 596 -5.38 -1.76 24.58
C TYR A 596 -6.39 -2.87 24.27
N TYR A 597 -6.04 -4.12 24.60
CA TYR A 597 -6.87 -5.29 24.32
C TYR A 597 -8.21 -5.27 25.05
N GLU A 598 -8.27 -4.79 26.29
CA GLU A 598 -9.53 -4.66 27.05
C GLU A 598 -10.62 -3.88 26.29
N LYS A 599 -10.20 -2.91 25.47
CA LYS A 599 -11.10 -2.07 24.68
C LYS A 599 -11.40 -2.64 23.29
N HIS A 600 -10.45 -3.38 22.70
CA HIS A 600 -10.44 -3.69 21.25
C HIS A 600 -10.53 -5.18 20.88
N VAL A 601 -10.44 -6.12 21.82
CA VAL A 601 -10.56 -7.56 21.48
C VAL A 601 -11.98 -7.92 21.00
N PRO A 602 -12.10 -8.93 20.11
CA PRO A 602 -13.40 -9.41 19.67
C PRO A 602 -14.18 -10.08 20.81
N LYS A 603 -15.51 -10.08 20.66
CA LYS A 603 -16.40 -10.83 21.55
C LYS A 603 -16.24 -12.35 21.32
N PRO A 604 -16.37 -13.20 22.36
CA PRO A 604 -16.62 -12.86 23.76
C PRO A 604 -15.37 -12.26 24.45
N ARG A 605 -15.50 -11.05 25.01
CA ARG A 605 -14.34 -10.24 25.44
C ARG A 605 -13.54 -10.87 26.57
N GLU A 606 -14.20 -11.37 27.61
CA GLU A 606 -13.54 -11.95 28.79
C GLU A 606 -12.71 -13.18 28.41
N ALA A 607 -13.29 -14.12 27.67
CA ALA A 607 -12.57 -15.29 27.18
C ALA A 607 -11.42 -14.91 26.24
N SER A 608 -11.61 -13.93 25.35
CA SER A 608 -10.53 -13.42 24.48
C SER A 608 -9.37 -12.83 25.29
N LEU A 609 -9.64 -12.03 26.32
CA LEU A 609 -8.60 -11.47 27.18
C LEU A 609 -7.87 -12.54 27.98
N GLU A 610 -8.62 -13.51 28.51
CA GLU A 610 -8.03 -14.61 29.26
C GLU A 610 -7.16 -15.50 28.36
N ALA A 611 -7.57 -15.69 27.10
CA ALA A 611 -6.77 -16.38 26.10
C ALA A 611 -5.44 -15.67 25.81
N VAL A 612 -5.44 -14.33 25.73
CA VAL A 612 -4.20 -13.53 25.61
C VAL A 612 -3.29 -13.74 26.84
N ARG A 613 -3.85 -13.75 28.05
CA ARG A 613 -3.06 -13.98 29.29
C ARG A 613 -2.48 -15.39 29.36
N GLN A 614 -3.28 -16.41 29.06
CA GLN A 614 -2.81 -17.81 29.03
C GLN A 614 -1.78 -18.03 27.92
N GLY A 615 -1.97 -17.43 26.74
CA GLY A 615 -0.98 -17.46 25.67
C GLY A 615 0.38 -16.92 26.10
N PHE A 616 0.42 -15.79 26.81
CA PHE A 616 1.66 -15.25 27.37
C PHE A 616 2.29 -16.15 28.44
N ALA A 617 1.46 -16.72 29.32
CA ALA A 617 1.92 -17.52 30.47
C ALA A 617 2.40 -18.93 30.08
N GLU A 618 1.72 -19.58 29.12
CA GLU A 618 1.99 -20.96 28.68
C GLU A 618 3.01 -21.05 27.55
N THR A 619 3.46 -19.91 27.00
CA THR A 619 4.57 -19.88 26.03
C THR A 619 5.90 -20.16 26.72
N THR A 620 6.63 -21.15 26.22
CA THR A 620 7.87 -21.64 26.84
C THR A 620 8.95 -21.97 25.82
N ASP A 621 10.21 -21.81 26.20
CA ASP A 621 11.41 -22.29 25.50
C ASP A 621 11.97 -23.58 26.11
N GLN A 622 11.33 -24.09 27.18
CA GLN A 622 11.76 -25.29 27.89
C GLN A 622 11.17 -26.57 27.27
N GLU A 623 11.90 -27.67 27.42
CA GLU A 623 11.40 -29.01 27.08
C GLU A 623 10.24 -29.40 28.00
N THR A 624 9.03 -29.44 27.44
CA THR A 624 7.84 -29.92 28.14
C THR A 624 7.79 -31.44 28.14
N LYS A 625 7.69 -32.05 29.34
CA LYS A 625 7.45 -33.50 29.49
C LYS A 625 6.04 -33.82 29.01
N ARG A 626 5.96 -34.63 27.96
CA ARG A 626 4.72 -35.04 27.29
C ARG A 626 3.77 -35.78 28.25
N ALA A 627 2.49 -35.41 28.25
CA ALA A 627 1.43 -36.36 28.58
C ALA A 627 1.21 -37.23 27.33
N LYS A 628 1.39 -38.55 27.44
CA LYS A 628 1.06 -39.50 26.35
C LYS A 628 -0.41 -39.32 25.99
N LYS A 629 -0.70 -38.64 24.89
CA LYS A 629 -2.01 -38.70 24.25
C LYS A 629 -2.00 -39.94 23.37
N GLU A 630 -2.76 -40.96 23.73
CA GLU A 630 -3.04 -42.08 22.84
C GLU A 630 -3.72 -41.51 21.58
N SER A 631 -3.07 -41.62 20.43
CA SER A 631 -3.74 -41.31 19.16
C SER A 631 -4.75 -42.41 18.89
N ARG A 632 -6.02 -42.19 19.25
CA ARG A 632 -7.13 -42.89 18.62
C ARG A 632 -7.52 -42.13 17.35
N LEU A 633 -6.68 -42.25 16.33
CA LEU A 633 -7.14 -42.14 14.95
C LEU A 633 -6.90 -43.52 14.35
N ALA A 634 -7.88 -44.40 14.56
CA ALA A 634 -8.00 -45.62 13.81
C ALA A 634 -8.76 -45.25 12.53
N VAL A 635 -8.04 -44.96 11.45
CA VAL A 635 -8.65 -45.03 10.12
C VAL A 635 -9.00 -46.50 9.92
N SER A 636 -10.28 -46.81 9.71
CA SER A 636 -10.70 -48.20 9.48
C SER A 636 -9.93 -48.74 8.28
N ARG A 637 -9.50 -50.00 8.34
CA ARG A 637 -8.88 -50.66 7.17
C ARG A 637 -9.84 -50.63 5.98
N ASP A 638 -11.13 -50.72 6.28
CA ASP A 638 -12.24 -50.64 5.32
C ASP A 638 -12.24 -49.32 4.53
N PHE A 639 -11.84 -48.18 5.15
CA PHE A 639 -11.69 -46.92 4.43
C PHE A 639 -10.45 -46.89 3.51
N LEU A 640 -9.33 -47.49 3.95
CA LEU A 640 -8.11 -47.56 3.13
C LEU A 640 -8.25 -48.51 1.94
N ASP A 641 -9.07 -49.54 2.09
CA ASP A 641 -9.40 -50.53 1.07
C ASP A 641 -10.64 -50.14 0.25
N TRP A 642 -11.28 -49.00 0.55
CA TRP A 642 -12.45 -48.51 -0.20
C TRP A 642 -12.05 -48.10 -1.62
N ARG A 643 -12.71 -48.70 -2.60
CA ARG A 643 -12.55 -48.40 -4.03
C ARG A 643 -13.91 -47.90 -4.56
N PRO A 644 -13.97 -46.74 -5.24
CA PRO A 644 -15.23 -46.20 -5.78
C PRO A 644 -15.94 -47.14 -6.75
N GLU A 645 -15.18 -48.03 -7.38
CA GLU A 645 -15.62 -48.99 -8.38
C GLU A 645 -16.24 -50.28 -7.79
N ASP A 646 -16.07 -50.52 -6.48
CA ASP A 646 -16.64 -51.68 -5.77
C ASP A 646 -18.01 -51.37 -5.11
N HIS A 647 -18.50 -50.12 -5.22
CA HIS A 647 -19.68 -49.65 -4.48
C HIS A 647 -20.62 -48.77 -5.32
N SER A 648 -21.94 -48.92 -5.15
CA SER A 648 -22.95 -48.12 -5.88
C SER A 648 -22.99 -46.66 -5.40
N GLN A 649 -23.47 -45.74 -6.26
CA GLN A 649 -23.57 -44.29 -5.96
C GLN A 649 -24.33 -43.98 -4.66
N ASP A 650 -25.24 -44.86 -4.22
CA ASP A 650 -26.04 -44.68 -3.00
C ASP A 650 -25.25 -44.90 -1.69
N SER A 651 -24.04 -45.46 -1.75
CA SER A 651 -23.18 -45.75 -0.59
C SER A 651 -22.15 -44.65 -0.26
N TRP A 652 -22.09 -43.61 -1.09
CA TRP A 652 -21.16 -42.49 -0.94
C TRP A 652 -21.38 -41.60 0.30
N PRO A 653 -22.62 -41.42 0.81
CA PRO A 653 -22.84 -40.56 1.99
C PRO A 653 -22.18 -41.08 3.28
N SER A 654 -22.07 -42.40 3.47
CA SER A 654 -21.52 -42.97 4.72
C SER A 654 -20.01 -42.85 4.84
N ALA A 655 -19.27 -42.85 3.72
CA ALA A 655 -17.82 -42.67 3.71
C ALA A 655 -17.40 -41.21 4.00
N LEU A 656 -18.28 -40.25 3.70
CA LEU A 656 -18.08 -38.83 3.99
C LEU A 656 -18.33 -38.47 5.47
N GLU A 657 -19.19 -39.23 6.16
CA GLU A 657 -19.45 -39.06 7.59
C GLU A 657 -18.28 -39.55 8.47
N GLU A 658 -17.54 -40.58 8.05
CA GLU A 658 -16.32 -41.03 8.77
C GLU A 658 -15.15 -40.04 8.68
N VAL A 659 -15.12 -39.16 7.68
CA VAL A 659 -14.07 -38.13 7.52
C VAL A 659 -14.32 -36.91 8.45
N GLN A 660 -15.49 -36.81 9.08
CA GLN A 660 -15.87 -35.69 9.94
C GLN A 660 -15.72 -35.95 11.46
N LEU A 661 -15.29 -37.15 11.87
CA LEU A 661 -14.88 -37.47 13.26
C LEU A 661 -13.36 -37.57 13.35
#